data_AF-A0A2G6L6T6-F1
#
_entry.id   AF-A0A2G6L6T6-F1
#
_cell.length_a   1.000
_cell.length_b   1.000
_cell.length_c   1.000
_cell.angle_alpha   90.00
_cell.angle_beta   90.00
_cell.angle_gamma   90.00
#
_symmetry.space_group_name_H-M   'P 1'
#
loop_
_entity.id
_entity.type
_entity.pdbx_description
1 polymer ?
#
loop_
_entity_poly.entity_id
_entity_poly.type
_entity_poly.pdbx_seq_one_letter_code
_entity_poly.pdbx_strand_id
1 'polypeptide(L)'
;MNPVKKTFKFGNSEVTLETGRIARQATGAVLVGIDDTSVLVTVVAAKDAKTGQDFFPLSVHYQEKQYAVGRIPGGFFKREGRPTEKETLTSRLIDRPIRPLFPDGFLNEVQVVCNVISANKEVDPDIAAMIGTSAALAISGIPFNGPIGAARVGYSEEEGYLLNPTFSQLQDSLLDMVVAGTQDAVLMVESEAKELTEDEMLGAVLFAHQEFQVVINAVNEFAAETGKTKWQWTAPEENTALIESVRSQFGDQIISAYTVSDKLQRHSELDEVKMSVVEALVTDDESSPSAEDVKDVFKKIEKEAVRGRIIDGQPRIDGRDNKTVRPIQVEVGVLPNSHGSALFTRGETQALVAATLGPIRDMQIIDALEGERKESFMLHYNFPPFSVGECGRIGATGRREVGHGRLAKRGVQAVMPEVDDFPYAVRVVSEITESNGSSSMASVCGSSLALMDAGVPLAAPVAGIAMGLIKEQDKFAVLTDILGDEDHLGDMDFKVAGTSEGITALQMDIKIEGITEEIMEIALEQAYHARVHILEEMNKVLSVARDSVADNAPKMHMMSIDADKIRDLIGKGGATIRSICDDTGASIDIEDDGQVRIYADDKVAADAAIERVMAVTAEVEVGKLYKGKVERIVDFGAFVNVLPGKDGLVHISQISEERVNNVADVLSEGQEVTVKVLDIDNRGRIKLTMKSLSEG
;
A
#
# COMPACT_ATOMS: atom_id res chain seq x y z
N MET A 1 -25.12 -13.32 35.07
CA MET A 1 -24.33 -12.88 33.90
C MET A 1 -24.50 -14.00 32.90
N ASN A 2 -25.19 -13.75 31.79
CA ASN A 2 -25.67 -14.82 30.90
C ASN A 2 -24.99 -14.65 29.54
N PRO A 3 -23.72 -15.08 29.40
CA PRO A 3 -23.07 -15.07 28.10
C PRO A 3 -23.80 -16.01 27.16
N VAL A 4 -24.02 -15.57 25.93
CA VAL A 4 -24.49 -16.43 24.84
C VAL A 4 -23.34 -16.62 23.88
N LYS A 5 -23.12 -17.87 23.46
CA LYS A 5 -22.05 -18.26 22.55
C LYS A 5 -22.63 -19.03 21.38
N LYS A 6 -22.19 -18.70 20.18
CA LYS A 6 -22.44 -19.45 18.95
C LYS A 6 -21.11 -19.88 18.36
N THR A 7 -20.97 -21.16 18.07
CA THR A 7 -19.77 -21.71 17.43
C THR A 7 -20.17 -22.42 16.15
N PHE A 8 -19.40 -22.21 15.09
CA PHE A 8 -19.61 -22.80 13.77
C PHE A 8 -18.29 -22.99 13.04
N LYS A 9 -18.28 -23.83 12.00
CA LYS A 9 -17.11 -24.02 11.14
C LYS A 9 -17.15 -23.08 9.95
N PHE A 10 -15.99 -22.54 9.58
CA PHE A 10 -15.81 -21.75 8.37
C PHE A 10 -14.52 -22.22 7.67
N GLY A 11 -14.68 -23.01 6.61
CA GLY A 11 -13.58 -23.82 6.07
C GLY A 11 -13.03 -24.79 7.11
N ASN A 12 -11.72 -24.73 7.32
CA ASN A 12 -11.02 -25.54 8.32
C ASN A 12 -11.01 -24.94 9.73
N SER A 13 -11.41 -23.66 9.86
CA SER A 13 -11.35 -22.91 11.11
C SER A 13 -12.64 -23.04 11.92
N GLU A 14 -12.51 -22.95 13.25
CA GLU A 14 -13.65 -22.83 14.16
C GLU A 14 -13.86 -21.36 14.54
N VAL A 15 -15.06 -20.84 14.26
CA VAL A 15 -15.44 -19.46 14.57
C VAL A 15 -16.38 -19.45 15.77
N THR A 16 -16.09 -18.60 16.75
CA THR A 16 -16.96 -18.39 17.93
C THR A 16 -17.39 -16.94 18.04
N LEU A 17 -18.68 -16.72 18.24
CA LEU A 17 -19.28 -15.42 18.57
C LEU A 17 -19.79 -15.46 20.01
N GLU A 18 -19.39 -14.48 20.83
CA GLU A 18 -19.85 -14.37 22.21
C GLU A 18 -20.40 -12.96 22.49
N THR A 19 -21.56 -12.87 23.13
CA THR A 19 -22.11 -11.60 23.65
C THR A 19 -22.61 -11.74 25.09
N GLY A 20 -23.00 -10.62 25.71
CA GLY A 20 -23.60 -10.59 27.05
C GLY A 20 -22.62 -10.63 28.22
N ARG A 21 -21.32 -10.87 27.99
CA ARG A 21 -20.27 -10.82 29.03
C ARG A 21 -19.53 -9.49 29.07
N ILE A 22 -19.01 -9.03 27.92
CA ILE A 22 -18.10 -7.88 27.79
C ILE A 22 -18.84 -6.69 27.14
N ALA A 23 -18.46 -5.46 27.51
CA ALA A 23 -18.93 -4.22 26.88
C ALA A 23 -20.47 -4.04 26.80
N ARG A 24 -21.19 -4.53 27.81
CA ARG A 24 -22.68 -4.53 27.86
C ARG A 24 -23.36 -3.16 27.75
N GLN A 25 -22.62 -2.06 27.90
CA GLN A 25 -23.14 -0.69 27.74
C GLN A 25 -23.20 -0.25 26.27
N ALA A 26 -22.48 -0.92 25.36
CA ALA A 26 -22.54 -0.62 23.94
C ALA A 26 -23.90 -0.97 23.35
N THR A 27 -24.26 -0.34 22.22
CA THR A 27 -25.48 -0.67 21.48
C THR A 27 -25.43 -2.12 20.99
N GLY A 28 -24.28 -2.59 20.51
CA GLY A 28 -23.99 -4.00 20.26
C GLY A 28 -22.53 -4.32 20.65
N ALA A 29 -22.27 -5.53 21.12
CA ALA A 29 -20.91 -5.97 21.44
C ALA A 29 -20.75 -7.48 21.25
N VAL A 30 -19.72 -7.88 20.51
CA VAL A 30 -19.40 -9.28 20.24
C VAL A 30 -17.90 -9.48 20.41
N LEU A 31 -17.53 -10.51 21.16
CA LEU A 31 -16.19 -11.08 21.13
C LEU A 31 -16.20 -12.20 20.10
N VAL A 32 -15.50 -12.01 18.99
CA VAL A 32 -15.31 -13.01 17.94
C VAL A 32 -13.96 -13.68 18.11
N GLY A 33 -13.90 -15.00 17.90
CA GLY A 33 -12.68 -15.78 17.92
C GLY A 33 -12.57 -16.68 16.69
N ILE A 34 -11.38 -16.76 16.11
CA ILE A 34 -11.00 -17.67 15.01
C ILE A 34 -9.57 -18.13 15.30
N ASP A 35 -9.35 -19.44 15.46
CA ASP A 35 -8.02 -20.07 15.59
C ASP A 35 -7.05 -19.32 16.52
N ASP A 36 -7.47 -19.07 17.77
CA ASP A 36 -6.75 -18.33 18.84
C ASP A 36 -6.57 -16.81 18.61
N THR A 37 -6.98 -16.29 17.47
CA THR A 37 -7.20 -14.84 17.26
C THR A 37 -8.55 -14.44 17.83
N SER A 38 -8.60 -13.36 18.61
CA SER A 38 -9.82 -12.82 19.22
C SER A 38 -9.91 -11.31 19.07
N VAL A 39 -11.05 -10.85 18.56
CA VAL A 39 -11.34 -9.44 18.35
C VAL A 39 -12.59 -9.05 19.14
N LEU A 40 -12.47 -8.05 20.02
CA LEU A 40 -13.62 -7.43 20.67
C LEU A 40 -14.17 -6.34 19.76
N VAL A 41 -15.37 -6.55 19.25
CA VAL A 41 -16.07 -5.60 18.39
C VAL A 41 -17.25 -4.98 19.12
N THR A 42 -17.33 -3.66 19.10
CA THR A 42 -18.41 -2.89 19.73
C THR A 42 -18.99 -1.88 18.76
N VAL A 43 -20.31 -1.75 18.81
CA VAL A 43 -21.09 -0.75 18.07
C VAL A 43 -21.79 0.16 19.07
N VAL A 44 -21.62 1.47 18.90
CA VAL A 44 -22.38 2.49 19.62
C VAL A 44 -23.06 3.37 18.59
N ALA A 45 -24.34 3.67 18.82
CA ALA A 45 -25.13 4.53 17.95
C ALA A 45 -25.86 5.59 18.79
N ALA A 46 -25.80 6.84 18.35
CA ALA A 46 -26.59 7.92 18.91
C ALA A 46 -28.08 7.66 18.67
N LYS A 47 -28.93 7.99 19.65
CA LYS A 47 -30.38 7.80 19.54
C LYS A 47 -31.04 8.81 18.60
N ASP A 48 -30.47 10.00 18.55
CA ASP A 48 -30.95 11.12 17.74
C ASP A 48 -29.83 11.55 16.77
N ALA A 49 -30.22 11.92 15.55
CA ALA A 49 -29.32 12.60 14.61
C ALA A 49 -29.07 14.04 15.08
N LYS A 50 -27.90 14.59 14.78
CA LYS A 50 -27.61 16.00 15.06
C LYS A 50 -28.44 16.90 14.15
N THR A 51 -28.92 18.03 14.68
CA THR A 51 -29.62 19.03 13.86
C THR A 51 -28.69 19.57 12.78
N GLY A 52 -29.15 19.58 11.53
CA GLY A 52 -28.37 20.03 10.37
C GLY A 52 -27.28 19.05 9.91
N GLN A 53 -27.35 17.78 10.34
CA GLN A 53 -26.48 16.73 9.83
C GLN A 53 -26.86 16.41 8.37
N ASP A 54 -25.90 16.55 7.45
CA ASP A 54 -26.05 16.41 5.99
C ASP A 54 -25.35 15.15 5.43
N PHE A 55 -24.60 14.44 6.27
CA PHE A 55 -23.94 13.16 5.92
C PHE A 55 -24.14 12.11 7.00
N PHE A 56 -24.08 10.83 6.63
CA PHE A 56 -24.14 9.73 7.59
C PHE A 56 -22.81 9.58 8.36
N PRO A 57 -22.76 9.88 9.67
CA PRO A 57 -21.53 9.87 10.45
C PRO A 57 -21.22 8.47 10.97
N LEU A 58 -20.81 7.58 10.05
CA LEU A 58 -20.23 6.28 10.38
C LEU A 58 -18.71 6.39 10.53
N SER A 59 -18.20 5.95 11.67
CA SER A 59 -16.77 5.82 11.95
C SER A 59 -16.40 4.39 12.34
N VAL A 60 -15.41 3.83 11.65
CA VAL A 60 -14.83 2.53 12.00
C VAL A 60 -13.40 2.71 12.49
N HIS A 61 -13.06 2.01 13.57
CA HIS A 61 -11.75 1.98 14.19
C HIS A 61 -11.33 0.54 14.48
N TYR A 62 -10.47 -0.01 13.64
CA TYR A 62 -9.75 -1.25 13.92
C TYR A 62 -8.41 -0.91 14.61
N GLN A 63 -8.11 -1.63 15.69
CA GLN A 63 -6.93 -1.39 16.53
C GLN A 63 -6.25 -2.68 16.94
N GLU A 64 -4.94 -2.72 16.78
CA GLU A 64 -4.08 -3.83 17.18
C GLU A 64 -3.39 -3.50 18.48
N LYS A 65 -3.51 -4.40 19.46
CA LYS A 65 -2.81 -4.25 20.73
C LYS A 65 -1.59 -5.16 20.73
N GLN A 66 -0.41 -4.62 21.02
CA GLN A 66 0.82 -5.42 20.98
C GLN A 66 0.83 -6.53 22.04
N TYR A 67 0.06 -6.35 23.13
CA TYR A 67 -0.16 -7.42 24.10
C TYR A 67 -0.91 -8.62 23.52
N ALA A 68 -1.64 -8.48 22.39
CA ALA A 68 -2.37 -9.58 21.76
C ALA A 68 -1.42 -10.71 21.32
N VAL A 69 -0.14 -10.40 21.11
CA VAL A 69 0.94 -11.35 20.84
C VAL A 69 2.01 -11.36 21.95
N GLY A 70 1.69 -10.81 23.13
CA GLY A 70 2.60 -10.77 24.28
C GLY A 70 3.80 -9.83 24.14
N ARG A 71 3.73 -8.81 23.28
CA ARG A 71 4.82 -7.85 23.03
C ARG A 71 4.56 -6.48 23.66
N ILE A 72 5.64 -5.78 23.99
CA ILE A 72 5.63 -4.36 24.35
C ILE A 72 5.95 -3.56 23.08
N PRO A 73 5.22 -2.47 22.75
CA PRO A 73 5.48 -1.67 21.56
C PRO A 73 6.94 -1.20 21.44
N GLY A 74 7.51 -1.27 20.22
CA GLY A 74 8.90 -0.91 19.96
C GLY A 74 9.23 0.57 20.19
N GLY A 75 8.27 1.47 19.98
CA GLY A 75 8.45 2.92 20.05
C GLY A 75 8.92 3.46 21.41
N PHE A 76 9.39 4.71 21.43
CA PHE A 76 9.99 5.37 22.61
C PHE A 76 9.09 5.31 23.86
N PHE A 77 7.78 5.51 23.68
CA PHE A 77 6.81 5.57 24.79
C PHE A 77 6.34 4.20 25.29
N LYS A 78 6.71 3.10 24.62
CA LYS A 78 6.26 1.73 24.95
C LYS A 78 4.73 1.60 25.07
N ARG A 79 4.02 2.35 24.22
CA ARG A 79 2.56 2.41 24.09
C ARG A 79 2.20 2.55 22.62
N GLU A 80 1.08 1.92 22.21
CA GLU A 80 0.52 2.11 20.87
C GLU A 80 0.17 3.59 20.65
N GLY A 81 0.65 4.14 19.53
CA GLY A 81 0.59 5.55 19.22
C GLY A 81 -0.52 5.89 18.24
N ARG A 82 -0.15 6.62 17.17
CA ARG A 82 -1.03 6.87 16.03
C ARG A 82 -1.38 5.55 15.33
N PRO A 83 -2.56 5.45 14.68
CA PRO A 83 -2.92 4.28 13.90
C PRO A 83 -1.83 3.93 12.87
N THR A 84 -1.53 2.65 12.75
CA THR A 84 -0.65 2.12 11.69
C THR A 84 -1.35 2.17 10.32
N GLU A 85 -0.59 1.89 9.27
CA GLU A 85 -1.15 1.73 7.93
C GLU A 85 -2.15 0.58 7.89
N LYS A 86 -1.79 -0.59 8.43
CA LYS A 86 -2.69 -1.76 8.56
C LYS A 86 -3.96 -1.39 9.33
N GLU A 87 -3.85 -0.71 10.48
CA GLU A 87 -5.03 -0.31 11.25
C GLU A 87 -5.98 0.61 10.48
N THR A 88 -5.40 1.54 9.71
CA THR A 88 -6.16 2.48 8.87
C THR A 88 -6.83 1.76 7.69
N LEU A 89 -6.10 0.87 7.02
CA LEU A 89 -6.57 0.09 5.88
C LEU A 89 -7.66 -0.90 6.29
N THR A 90 -7.48 -1.66 7.37
CA THR A 90 -8.49 -2.58 7.88
C THR A 90 -9.73 -1.84 8.36
N SER A 91 -9.58 -0.65 8.96
CA SER A 91 -10.74 0.20 9.29
C SER A 91 -11.54 0.57 8.03
N ARG A 92 -10.86 0.89 6.93
CA ARG A 92 -11.50 1.20 5.63
C ARG A 92 -12.12 -0.06 5.01
N LEU A 93 -11.43 -1.21 5.10
CA LEU A 93 -11.90 -2.51 4.62
C LEU A 93 -13.22 -2.92 5.29
N ILE A 94 -13.37 -2.66 6.59
CA ILE A 94 -14.61 -2.93 7.34
C ILE A 94 -15.71 -1.91 7.02
N ASP A 95 -15.37 -0.61 6.86
CA ASP A 95 -16.33 0.47 6.60
C ASP A 95 -17.07 0.30 5.27
N ARG A 96 -16.33 -0.03 4.20
CA ARG A 96 -16.84 -0.13 2.83
C ARG A 96 -18.08 -1.01 2.66
N PRO A 97 -18.09 -2.30 3.10
CA PRO A 97 -19.25 -3.16 2.93
C PRO A 97 -20.41 -2.86 3.89
N ILE A 98 -20.18 -2.20 5.04
CA ILE A 98 -21.28 -1.92 5.99
C ILE A 98 -21.99 -0.60 5.71
N ARG A 99 -21.30 0.38 5.12
CA ARG A 99 -21.85 1.72 4.84
C ARG A 99 -23.10 1.69 3.95
N PRO A 100 -23.15 0.97 2.81
CA PRO A 100 -24.34 0.95 1.94
C PRO A 100 -25.52 0.20 2.55
N LEU A 101 -25.32 -0.54 3.65
CA LEU A 101 -26.38 -1.31 4.31
C LEU A 101 -27.13 -0.50 5.38
N PHE A 102 -26.72 0.73 5.65
CA PHE A 102 -27.55 1.63 6.45
C PHE A 102 -28.64 2.22 5.57
N PRO A 103 -29.92 2.22 6.02
CA PRO A 103 -31.01 2.75 5.22
C PRO A 103 -30.80 4.21 4.82
N ASP A 104 -31.25 4.56 3.62
CA ASP A 104 -31.22 5.94 3.13
C ASP A 104 -31.91 6.90 4.11
N GLY A 105 -31.25 8.02 4.40
CA GLY A 105 -31.72 9.01 5.38
C GLY A 105 -31.42 8.66 6.85
N PHE A 106 -30.74 7.54 7.14
CA PHE A 106 -30.26 7.25 8.49
C PHE A 106 -29.00 8.06 8.81
N LEU A 107 -29.17 9.18 9.53
CA LEU A 107 -28.09 10.15 9.83
C LEU A 107 -27.63 10.14 11.29
N ASN A 108 -28.01 9.13 12.06
CA ASN A 108 -27.54 8.95 13.42
C ASN A 108 -26.04 8.61 13.44
N GLU A 109 -25.29 9.20 14.36
CA GLU A 109 -23.87 8.88 14.52
C GLU A 109 -23.68 7.42 14.96
N VAL A 110 -22.86 6.68 14.21
CA VAL A 110 -22.52 5.28 14.47
C VAL A 110 -21.01 5.13 14.57
N GLN A 111 -20.55 4.48 15.63
CA GLN A 111 -19.15 4.17 15.86
C GLN A 111 -18.97 2.66 16.03
N VAL A 112 -18.10 2.08 15.21
CA VAL A 112 -17.64 0.70 15.30
C VAL A 112 -16.19 0.70 15.77
N VAL A 113 -15.89 -0.04 16.83
CA VAL A 113 -14.53 -0.22 17.33
C VAL A 113 -14.21 -1.71 17.41
N CYS A 114 -13.14 -2.12 16.72
CA CYS A 114 -12.61 -3.48 16.71
C CYS A 114 -11.24 -3.47 17.41
N ASN A 115 -11.13 -4.15 18.55
CA ASN A 115 -9.85 -4.31 19.24
C ASN A 115 -9.37 -5.75 19.11
N VAL A 116 -8.21 -5.96 18.49
CA VAL A 116 -7.51 -7.25 18.52
C VAL A 116 -6.91 -7.42 19.91
N ILE A 117 -7.43 -8.38 20.68
CA ILE A 117 -7.05 -8.59 22.09
C ILE A 117 -6.28 -9.89 22.32
N SER A 118 -6.33 -10.81 21.35
CA SER A 118 -5.48 -12.00 21.24
C SER A 118 -5.25 -12.22 19.75
N ALA A 119 -4.04 -12.59 19.35
CA ALA A 119 -3.75 -12.87 17.95
C ALA A 119 -2.84 -14.09 17.82
N ASN A 120 -3.26 -15.02 16.97
CA ASN A 120 -2.39 -16.02 16.40
C ASN A 120 -1.54 -15.35 15.31
N LYS A 121 -0.23 -15.58 15.33
CA LYS A 121 0.71 -14.95 14.40
C LYS A 121 0.54 -15.41 12.95
N GLU A 122 -0.17 -16.51 12.72
CA GLU A 122 -0.43 -17.05 11.39
C GLU A 122 -1.78 -16.60 10.81
N VAL A 123 -2.67 -15.99 11.61
CA VAL A 123 -4.06 -15.70 11.21
C VAL A 123 -4.28 -14.20 11.21
N ASP A 124 -4.61 -13.63 10.03
CA ASP A 124 -4.94 -12.21 9.93
C ASP A 124 -6.25 -11.90 10.67
N PRO A 125 -6.29 -10.93 11.61
CA PRO A 125 -7.50 -10.64 12.38
C PRO A 125 -8.59 -9.88 11.60
N ASP A 126 -8.35 -9.46 10.37
CA ASP A 126 -9.27 -8.64 9.59
C ASP A 126 -10.60 -9.35 9.29
N ILE A 127 -10.58 -10.61 8.84
CA ILE A 127 -11.79 -11.40 8.60
C ILE A 127 -12.57 -11.60 9.91
N ALA A 128 -11.89 -11.91 11.02
CA ALA A 128 -12.53 -11.99 12.32
C ALA A 128 -13.20 -10.65 12.69
N ALA A 129 -12.52 -9.52 12.50
CA ALA A 129 -13.06 -8.19 12.79
C ALA A 129 -14.29 -7.84 11.92
N MET A 130 -14.29 -8.21 10.65
CA MET A 130 -15.44 -8.03 9.75
C MET A 130 -16.64 -8.87 10.20
N ILE A 131 -16.43 -10.14 10.55
CA ILE A 131 -17.47 -11.03 11.08
C ILE A 131 -18.01 -10.50 12.41
N GLY A 132 -17.13 -10.08 13.33
CA GLY A 132 -17.51 -9.49 14.61
C GLY A 132 -18.29 -8.19 14.46
N THR A 133 -17.97 -7.37 13.45
CA THR A 133 -18.70 -6.13 13.11
C THR A 133 -20.10 -6.44 12.63
N SER A 134 -20.22 -7.39 11.70
CA SER A 134 -21.50 -7.90 11.21
C SER A 134 -22.38 -8.40 12.36
N ALA A 135 -21.84 -9.24 13.24
CA ALA A 135 -22.57 -9.76 14.39
C ALA A 135 -22.95 -8.67 15.39
N ALA A 136 -22.03 -7.74 15.70
CA ALA A 136 -22.30 -6.65 16.64
C ALA A 136 -23.37 -5.69 16.13
N LEU A 137 -23.38 -5.39 14.83
CA LEU A 137 -24.44 -4.60 14.18
C LEU A 137 -25.77 -5.35 14.22
N ALA A 138 -25.79 -6.63 13.84
CA ALA A 138 -27.00 -7.45 13.81
C ALA A 138 -27.70 -7.55 15.18
N ILE A 139 -26.96 -7.67 16.28
CA ILE A 139 -27.54 -7.74 17.63
C ILE A 139 -27.89 -6.37 18.24
N SER A 140 -27.44 -5.27 17.63
CA SER A 140 -27.56 -3.92 18.21
C SER A 140 -28.98 -3.36 18.20
N GLY A 141 -29.80 -3.84 17.26
CA GLY A 141 -31.14 -3.33 16.98
C GLY A 141 -31.19 -2.04 16.17
N ILE A 142 -30.05 -1.44 15.77
CA ILE A 142 -30.06 -0.26 14.91
C ILE A 142 -30.54 -0.63 13.49
N PRO A 143 -31.06 0.34 12.71
CA PRO A 143 -31.39 0.11 11.29
C PRO A 143 -30.12 -0.29 10.52
N PHE A 144 -30.10 -1.52 10.02
CA PHE A 144 -28.99 -2.11 9.27
C PHE A 144 -29.51 -3.28 8.44
N ASN A 145 -29.26 -3.26 7.13
CA ASN A 145 -29.72 -4.24 6.15
C ASN A 145 -28.70 -5.37 5.93
N GLY A 146 -27.97 -5.76 6.98
CA GLY A 146 -27.13 -6.95 6.96
C GLY A 146 -27.84 -8.20 7.49
N PRO A 147 -27.10 -9.23 7.95
CA PRO A 147 -25.65 -9.23 8.18
C PRO A 147 -24.81 -9.35 6.89
N ILE A 148 -23.52 -9.07 7.01
CA ILE A 148 -22.51 -9.38 6.00
C ILE A 148 -21.68 -10.61 6.36
N GLY A 149 -21.22 -11.33 5.35
CA GLY A 149 -20.11 -12.28 5.42
C GLY A 149 -18.83 -11.64 4.86
N ALA A 150 -17.69 -12.24 5.19
CA ALA A 150 -16.40 -11.88 4.62
C ALA A 150 -15.48 -13.10 4.55
N ALA A 151 -14.67 -13.18 3.50
CA ALA A 151 -13.67 -14.22 3.31
C ALA A 151 -12.40 -13.63 2.67
N ARG A 152 -11.26 -14.24 2.98
CA ARG A 152 -10.04 -14.08 2.19
C ARG A 152 -9.86 -15.29 1.28
N VAL A 153 -9.41 -15.07 0.05
CA VAL A 153 -9.15 -16.10 -0.94
C VAL A 153 -7.70 -16.01 -1.40
N GLY A 154 -6.99 -17.14 -1.28
CA GLY A 154 -5.72 -17.40 -1.95
C GLY A 154 -5.92 -18.22 -3.22
N TYR A 155 -4.88 -18.32 -4.05
CA TYR A 155 -4.90 -19.13 -5.26
C TYR A 155 -3.53 -19.73 -5.55
N SER A 156 -3.51 -21.01 -5.92
CA SER A 156 -2.35 -21.65 -6.53
C SER A 156 -2.80 -22.54 -7.69
N GLU A 157 -1.94 -22.74 -8.69
CA GLU A 157 -2.27 -23.60 -9.83
C GLU A 157 -2.51 -25.06 -9.41
N GLU A 158 -1.87 -25.53 -8.33
CA GLU A 158 -1.97 -26.91 -7.85
C GLU A 158 -3.25 -27.16 -7.04
N GLU A 159 -3.60 -26.25 -6.12
CA GLU A 159 -4.70 -26.44 -5.16
C GLU A 159 -5.99 -25.69 -5.54
N GLY A 160 -5.91 -24.74 -6.47
CA GLY A 160 -7.01 -23.84 -6.82
C GLY A 160 -7.25 -22.77 -5.74
N TYR A 161 -8.52 -22.46 -5.46
CA TYR A 161 -8.88 -21.44 -4.47
C TYR A 161 -8.73 -21.93 -3.03
N LEU A 162 -8.08 -21.10 -2.20
CA LEU A 162 -7.86 -21.36 -0.78
C LEU A 162 -8.71 -20.41 0.07
N LEU A 163 -9.55 -20.95 0.95
CA LEU A 163 -10.36 -20.15 1.86
C LEU A 163 -9.60 -19.78 3.13
N ASN A 164 -9.56 -18.49 3.44
CA ASN A 164 -8.94 -17.88 4.61
C ASN A 164 -7.51 -18.42 4.87
N PRO A 165 -6.59 -18.32 3.88
CA PRO A 165 -5.22 -18.81 4.03
C PRO A 165 -4.48 -18.08 5.15
N THR A 166 -3.59 -18.80 5.83
CA THR A 166 -2.67 -18.20 6.83
C THR A 166 -1.64 -17.28 6.16
N PHE A 167 -0.94 -16.47 6.96
CA PHE A 167 0.17 -15.67 6.46
C PHE A 167 1.23 -16.51 5.75
N SER A 168 1.57 -17.69 6.29
CA SER A 168 2.51 -18.60 5.62
C SER A 168 1.97 -19.12 4.28
N GLN A 169 0.69 -19.49 4.19
CA GLN A 169 0.09 -19.96 2.94
C GLN A 169 0.01 -18.85 1.88
N LEU A 170 -0.15 -17.58 2.29
CA LEU A 170 -0.20 -16.44 1.38
C LEU A 170 1.15 -16.13 0.72
N GLN A 171 2.28 -16.54 1.30
CA GLN A 171 3.61 -16.28 0.70
C GLN A 171 3.75 -16.94 -0.67
N ASP A 172 3.23 -18.17 -0.80
CA ASP A 172 3.26 -18.95 -2.03
C ASP A 172 2.00 -18.74 -2.90
N SER A 173 1.04 -17.93 -2.44
CA SER A 173 -0.19 -17.65 -3.17
C SER A 173 0.05 -16.69 -4.33
N LEU A 174 -0.67 -16.92 -5.43
CA LEU A 174 -0.78 -16.00 -6.56
C LEU A 174 -1.86 -14.93 -6.34
N LEU A 175 -2.68 -15.08 -5.30
CA LEU A 175 -3.79 -14.17 -4.95
C LEU A 175 -3.85 -13.88 -3.45
N ASP A 176 -4.10 -12.64 -3.09
CA ASP A 176 -4.63 -12.23 -1.79
C ASP A 176 -5.87 -11.35 -2.05
N MET A 177 -7.05 -11.96 -1.97
CA MET A 177 -8.32 -11.27 -2.21
C MET A 177 -9.20 -11.32 -0.98
N VAL A 178 -9.66 -10.16 -0.51
CA VAL A 178 -10.72 -10.07 0.50
C VAL A 178 -12.02 -9.67 -0.18
N VAL A 179 -13.07 -10.43 0.11
CA VAL A 179 -14.42 -10.21 -0.40
C VAL A 179 -15.39 -10.14 0.77
N ALA A 180 -16.32 -9.20 0.72
CA ALA A 180 -17.43 -9.11 1.67
C ALA A 180 -18.74 -8.81 0.95
N GLY A 181 -19.82 -9.34 1.49
CA GLY A 181 -21.14 -9.22 0.88
C GLY A 181 -22.27 -9.69 1.79
N THR A 182 -23.49 -9.53 1.32
CA THR A 182 -24.71 -10.09 1.94
C THR A 182 -24.99 -11.48 1.38
N GLN A 183 -26.14 -12.03 1.76
CA GLN A 183 -26.63 -13.28 1.20
C GLN A 183 -26.76 -13.20 -0.32
N ASP A 184 -27.24 -12.05 -0.82
CA ASP A 184 -27.69 -11.91 -2.19
C ASP A 184 -26.67 -11.24 -3.12
N ALA A 185 -25.70 -10.49 -2.56
CA ALA A 185 -24.74 -9.75 -3.38
C ALA A 185 -23.38 -9.57 -2.71
N VAL A 186 -22.34 -9.50 -3.53
CA VAL A 186 -21.03 -8.97 -3.13
C VAL A 186 -21.13 -7.46 -3.00
N LEU A 187 -20.52 -6.90 -1.95
CA LEU A 187 -20.52 -5.46 -1.68
C LEU A 187 -19.15 -4.83 -1.86
N MET A 188 -18.09 -5.59 -1.55
CA MET A 188 -16.73 -5.07 -1.58
C MET A 188 -15.75 -6.17 -1.95
N VAL A 189 -14.82 -5.81 -2.85
CA VAL A 189 -13.64 -6.62 -3.19
C VAL A 189 -12.40 -5.74 -3.03
N GLU A 190 -11.35 -6.33 -2.49
CA GLU A 190 -10.02 -5.74 -2.39
C GLU A 190 -8.98 -6.83 -2.60
N SER A 191 -8.14 -6.72 -3.64
CA SER A 191 -7.20 -7.79 -3.99
C SER A 191 -5.84 -7.31 -4.49
N GLU A 192 -4.86 -8.20 -4.33
CA GLU A 192 -3.51 -8.18 -4.88
C GLU A 192 -3.27 -9.54 -5.54
N ALA A 193 -2.76 -9.57 -6.77
CA ALA A 193 -2.59 -10.78 -7.57
C ALA A 193 -1.28 -10.76 -8.36
N LYS A 194 -0.75 -11.94 -8.68
CA LYS A 194 0.44 -12.14 -9.53
C LYS A 194 0.01 -12.44 -10.96
N GLU A 195 -0.50 -11.42 -11.66
CA GLU A 195 -0.94 -11.48 -13.07
C GLU A 195 -1.97 -12.58 -13.38
N LEU A 196 -3.02 -12.69 -12.54
CA LEU A 196 -4.12 -13.63 -12.79
C LEU A 196 -5.12 -13.11 -13.83
N THR A 197 -5.77 -14.01 -14.55
CA THR A 197 -6.77 -13.67 -15.57
C THR A 197 -8.06 -13.09 -14.97
N GLU A 198 -8.84 -12.36 -15.77
CA GLU A 198 -10.16 -11.86 -15.39
C GLU A 198 -11.08 -12.98 -14.86
N ASP A 199 -11.06 -14.15 -15.51
CA ASP A 199 -11.85 -15.32 -15.12
C ASP A 199 -11.43 -15.89 -13.76
N GLU A 200 -10.12 -16.02 -13.51
CA GLU A 200 -9.60 -16.50 -12.22
C GLU A 200 -9.94 -15.51 -11.08
N MET A 201 -9.88 -14.21 -11.36
CA MET A 201 -10.25 -13.18 -10.40
C MET A 201 -11.76 -13.20 -10.09
N LEU A 202 -12.61 -13.32 -11.12
CA LEU A 202 -14.06 -13.41 -10.93
C LEU A 202 -14.43 -14.71 -10.19
N GLY A 203 -13.83 -15.84 -10.55
CA GLY A 203 -14.04 -17.10 -9.87
C GLY A 203 -13.69 -17.05 -8.38
N ALA A 204 -12.63 -16.30 -8.00
CA ALA A 204 -12.29 -16.07 -6.59
C ALA A 204 -13.36 -15.27 -5.84
N VAL A 205 -13.97 -14.26 -6.50
CA VAL A 205 -15.07 -13.48 -5.93
C VAL A 205 -16.28 -14.36 -5.65
N LEU A 206 -16.66 -15.22 -6.62
CA LEU A 206 -17.80 -16.13 -6.49
C LEU A 206 -17.55 -17.21 -5.44
N PHE A 207 -16.34 -17.78 -5.41
CA PHE A 207 -15.91 -18.74 -4.39
C PHE A 207 -16.04 -18.13 -2.99
N ALA A 208 -15.54 -16.91 -2.78
CA ALA A 208 -15.69 -16.21 -1.51
C ALA A 208 -17.15 -16.01 -1.12
N HIS A 209 -17.99 -15.55 -2.07
CA HIS A 209 -19.41 -15.29 -1.85
C HIS A 209 -20.16 -16.55 -1.42
N GLN A 210 -19.84 -17.69 -2.01
CA GLN A 210 -20.39 -18.99 -1.63
C GLN A 210 -19.92 -19.41 -0.22
N GLU A 211 -18.62 -19.33 0.04
CA GLU A 211 -18.04 -19.85 1.28
C GLU A 211 -18.49 -19.06 2.52
N PHE A 212 -18.61 -17.73 2.45
CA PHE A 212 -19.01 -16.94 3.62
C PHE A 212 -20.50 -17.01 3.95
N GLN A 213 -21.34 -17.71 3.16
CA GLN A 213 -22.77 -17.87 3.49
C GLN A 213 -22.96 -18.57 4.84
N VAL A 214 -22.05 -19.46 5.23
CA VAL A 214 -22.08 -20.11 6.56
C VAL A 214 -21.98 -19.08 7.70
N VAL A 215 -21.20 -18.01 7.51
CA VAL A 215 -21.06 -16.92 8.46
C VAL A 215 -22.37 -16.15 8.57
N ILE A 216 -22.96 -15.76 7.44
CA ILE A 216 -24.21 -14.99 7.38
C ILE A 216 -25.33 -15.74 8.13
N ASN A 217 -25.46 -17.04 7.85
CA ASN A 217 -26.43 -17.91 8.53
C ASN A 217 -26.17 -17.97 10.03
N ALA A 218 -24.92 -18.16 10.46
CA ALA A 218 -24.57 -18.21 11.88
C ALA A 218 -24.85 -16.88 12.60
N VAL A 219 -24.60 -15.73 11.95
CA VAL A 219 -24.89 -14.40 12.50
C VAL A 219 -26.39 -14.17 12.61
N ASN A 220 -27.18 -14.58 11.61
CA ASN A 220 -28.64 -14.51 11.67
C ASN A 220 -29.21 -15.33 12.83
N GLU A 221 -28.74 -16.57 13.00
CA GLU A 221 -29.14 -17.43 14.13
C GLU A 221 -28.74 -16.83 15.48
N PHE A 222 -27.53 -16.27 15.58
CA PHE A 222 -27.05 -15.59 16.78
C PHE A 222 -27.86 -14.33 17.12
N ALA A 223 -28.23 -13.55 16.11
CA ALA A 223 -29.08 -12.37 16.28
C ALA A 223 -30.52 -12.72 16.65
N ALA A 224 -31.07 -13.83 16.14
CA ALA A 224 -32.38 -14.31 16.54
C ALA A 224 -32.44 -14.70 18.03
N GLU A 225 -31.34 -15.22 18.59
CA GLU A 225 -31.25 -15.62 20.00
C GLU A 225 -30.96 -14.43 20.94
N THR A 226 -30.13 -13.48 20.50
CA THR A 226 -29.51 -12.47 21.40
C THR A 226 -29.82 -11.03 21.05
N GLY A 227 -30.45 -10.79 19.89
CA GLY A 227 -30.67 -9.47 19.34
C GLY A 227 -31.50 -8.59 20.25
N LYS A 228 -31.09 -7.32 20.37
CA LYS A 228 -31.90 -6.30 21.03
C LYS A 228 -33.09 -5.93 20.15
N THR A 229 -34.13 -5.36 20.78
CA THR A 229 -35.30 -4.85 20.05
C THR A 229 -34.86 -3.87 18.96
N LYS A 230 -35.33 -4.10 17.73
CA LYS A 230 -35.11 -3.18 16.61
C LYS A 230 -35.62 -1.79 16.96
N TRP A 231 -34.86 -0.76 16.56
CA TRP A 231 -35.24 0.62 16.75
C TRP A 231 -36.48 0.93 15.93
N GLN A 232 -37.39 1.72 16.50
CA GLN A 232 -38.49 2.30 15.74
C GLN A 232 -37.91 3.50 14.98
N TRP A 233 -37.54 3.26 13.74
CA TRP A 233 -37.05 4.26 12.82
C TRP A 233 -37.78 4.11 11.50
N THR A 234 -38.16 5.24 10.91
CA THR A 234 -38.76 5.34 9.58
C THR A 234 -37.97 6.36 8.79
N ALA A 235 -37.81 6.10 7.49
CA ALA A 235 -37.21 7.08 6.59
C ALA A 235 -38.02 8.39 6.61
N PRO A 236 -37.36 9.56 6.42
CA PRO A 236 -38.05 10.82 6.18
C PRO A 236 -39.04 10.70 5.01
N GLU A 237 -40.21 11.32 5.13
CA GLU A 237 -41.18 11.34 4.01
C GLU A 237 -40.63 12.16 2.85
N GLU A 238 -40.74 11.63 1.62
CA GLU A 238 -40.36 12.38 0.43
C GLU A 238 -41.38 13.47 0.11
N ASN A 239 -40.91 14.71 -0.09
CA ASN A 239 -41.74 15.81 -0.56
C ASN A 239 -41.97 15.71 -2.08
N THR A 240 -42.87 14.81 -2.49
CA THR A 240 -43.20 14.55 -3.89
C THR A 240 -43.69 15.79 -4.64
N ALA A 241 -44.40 16.70 -3.96
CA ALA A 241 -44.84 17.96 -4.56
C ALA A 241 -43.66 18.89 -4.89
N LEU A 242 -42.65 18.96 -4.01
CA LEU A 242 -41.43 19.72 -4.27
C LEU A 242 -40.62 19.11 -5.42
N ILE A 243 -40.47 17.79 -5.45
CA ILE A 243 -39.79 17.07 -6.55
C ILE A 243 -40.42 17.43 -7.89
N GLU A 244 -41.74 17.36 -8.00
CA GLU A 244 -42.43 17.67 -9.25
C GLU A 244 -42.34 19.15 -9.63
N SER A 245 -42.35 20.05 -8.64
CA SER A 245 -42.16 21.49 -8.85
C SER A 245 -40.78 21.81 -9.41
N VAL A 246 -39.71 21.25 -8.83
CA VAL A 246 -38.33 21.46 -9.31
C VAL A 246 -38.18 20.85 -10.71
N ARG A 247 -38.66 19.62 -10.91
CA ARG A 247 -38.54 18.90 -12.19
C ARG A 247 -39.23 19.67 -13.33
N SER A 248 -40.45 20.14 -13.12
CA SER A 248 -41.23 20.82 -14.15
C SER A 248 -40.69 22.22 -14.51
N GLN A 249 -40.11 22.94 -13.54
CA GLN A 249 -39.62 24.30 -13.76
C GLN A 249 -38.15 24.37 -14.23
N PHE A 250 -37.30 23.46 -13.72
CA PHE A 250 -35.85 23.55 -13.88
C PHE A 250 -35.21 22.31 -14.52
N GLY A 251 -35.96 21.22 -14.73
CA GLY A 251 -35.41 19.95 -15.24
C GLY A 251 -34.66 20.10 -16.56
N ASP A 252 -35.18 20.87 -17.52
CA ASP A 252 -34.52 21.12 -18.80
C ASP A 252 -33.21 21.90 -18.65
N GLN A 253 -33.13 22.84 -17.71
CA GLN A 253 -31.92 23.60 -17.43
C GLN A 253 -30.85 22.72 -16.80
N ILE A 254 -31.23 21.84 -15.87
CA ILE A 254 -30.35 20.84 -15.26
C ILE A 254 -29.78 19.92 -16.35
N ILE A 255 -30.65 19.37 -17.21
CA ILE A 255 -30.23 18.51 -18.32
C ILE A 255 -29.28 19.24 -19.27
N SER A 256 -29.56 20.51 -19.59
CA SER A 256 -28.70 21.32 -20.44
C SER A 256 -27.32 21.55 -19.83
N ALA A 257 -27.24 21.85 -18.53
CA ALA A 257 -25.95 22.05 -17.84
C ALA A 257 -25.07 20.79 -17.89
N TYR A 258 -25.67 19.60 -17.78
CA TYR A 258 -24.95 18.31 -17.94
C TYR A 258 -24.51 17.99 -19.37
N THR A 259 -24.82 18.83 -20.37
CA THR A 259 -24.24 18.72 -21.71
C THR A 259 -22.89 19.45 -21.86
N VAL A 260 -22.49 20.23 -20.85
CA VAL A 260 -21.19 20.92 -20.82
C VAL A 260 -20.09 19.95 -20.41
N SER A 261 -19.10 19.78 -21.30
CA SER A 261 -18.02 18.80 -21.10
C SER A 261 -16.98 19.26 -20.07
N ASP A 262 -16.56 20.53 -20.09
CA ASP A 262 -15.59 21.09 -19.14
C ASP A 262 -16.14 21.05 -17.71
N LYS A 263 -15.36 20.50 -16.77
CA LYS A 263 -15.82 20.29 -15.39
C LYS A 263 -16.11 21.60 -14.67
N LEU A 264 -15.20 22.57 -14.74
CA LEU A 264 -15.32 23.82 -13.98
C LEU A 264 -16.48 24.67 -14.52
N GLN A 265 -16.64 24.72 -15.84
CA GLN A 265 -17.76 25.39 -16.47
C GLN A 265 -19.09 24.72 -16.10
N ARG A 266 -19.18 23.38 -16.19
CA ARG A 266 -20.38 22.63 -15.80
C ARG A 266 -20.79 22.91 -14.36
N HIS A 267 -19.84 22.88 -13.42
CA HIS A 267 -20.10 23.20 -12.01
C HIS A 267 -20.63 24.62 -11.84
N SER A 268 -20.05 25.60 -12.54
CA SER A 268 -20.52 26.99 -12.51
C SER A 268 -21.96 27.11 -12.99
N GLU A 269 -22.31 26.47 -14.12
CA GLU A 269 -23.67 26.50 -14.66
C GLU A 269 -24.67 25.79 -13.73
N LEU A 270 -24.30 24.64 -13.17
CA LEU A 270 -25.14 23.93 -12.19
C LEU A 270 -25.37 24.75 -10.92
N ASP A 271 -24.36 25.49 -10.45
CA ASP A 271 -24.51 26.38 -9.29
C ASP A 271 -25.42 27.58 -9.58
N GLU A 272 -25.37 28.15 -10.78
CA GLU A 272 -26.31 29.20 -11.22
C GLU A 272 -27.75 28.69 -11.28
N VAL A 273 -27.97 27.49 -11.85
CA VAL A 273 -29.31 26.87 -11.88
C VAL A 273 -29.77 26.57 -10.45
N LYS A 274 -28.90 26.02 -9.59
CA LYS A 274 -29.20 25.73 -8.18
C LYS A 274 -29.60 27.00 -7.42
N MET A 275 -28.88 28.10 -7.61
CA MET A 275 -29.25 29.40 -7.03
C MET A 275 -30.63 29.86 -7.51
N SER A 276 -30.91 29.72 -8.81
CA SER A 276 -32.21 30.08 -9.40
C SER A 276 -33.36 29.22 -8.85
N VAL A 277 -33.14 27.93 -8.63
CA VAL A 277 -34.14 27.03 -8.03
C VAL A 277 -34.43 27.45 -6.59
N VAL A 278 -33.39 27.74 -5.80
CA VAL A 278 -33.54 28.21 -4.42
C VAL A 278 -34.27 29.56 -4.38
N GLU A 279 -33.91 30.52 -5.22
CA GLU A 279 -34.56 31.84 -5.28
C GLU A 279 -36.05 31.74 -5.68
N ALA A 280 -36.40 30.81 -6.58
CA ALA A 280 -37.77 30.65 -7.04
C ALA A 280 -38.68 29.92 -6.05
N LEU A 281 -38.13 28.97 -5.27
CA LEU A 281 -38.93 28.07 -4.44
C LEU A 281 -38.86 28.37 -2.94
N VAL A 282 -37.83 29.10 -2.48
CA VAL A 282 -37.71 29.52 -1.08
C VAL A 282 -38.28 30.93 -0.93
N THR A 283 -39.44 31.03 -0.30
CA THR A 283 -40.15 32.30 -0.05
C THR A 283 -40.24 32.60 1.45
N ASP A 284 -40.66 33.82 1.83
CA ASP A 284 -40.86 34.22 3.23
C ASP A 284 -42.09 33.55 3.90
N ASP A 285 -42.81 32.66 3.20
CA ASP A 285 -43.96 31.92 3.72
C ASP A 285 -43.50 30.76 4.63
N GLU A 286 -44.13 30.58 5.80
CA GLU A 286 -43.84 29.46 6.71
C GLU A 286 -44.08 28.07 6.09
N SER A 287 -44.87 27.99 5.02
CA SER A 287 -45.12 26.75 4.26
C SER A 287 -44.12 26.49 3.14
N SER A 288 -43.16 27.40 2.93
CA SER A 288 -42.10 27.26 1.94
C SER A 288 -41.13 26.13 2.30
N PRO A 289 -40.62 25.34 1.32
CA PRO A 289 -39.54 24.40 1.58
C PRO A 289 -38.28 25.13 2.06
N SER A 290 -37.45 24.45 2.86
CA SER A 290 -36.15 25.01 3.24
C SER A 290 -35.18 24.99 2.07
N ALA A 291 -34.18 25.86 2.10
CA ALA A 291 -33.14 25.87 1.07
C ALA A 291 -32.36 24.55 0.99
N GLU A 292 -32.28 23.78 2.08
CA GLU A 292 -31.61 22.48 2.08
C GLU A 292 -32.48 21.41 1.40
N ASP A 293 -33.79 21.38 1.71
CA ASP A 293 -34.72 20.46 1.05
C ASP A 293 -34.74 20.67 -0.47
N VAL A 294 -34.70 21.93 -0.92
CA VAL A 294 -34.61 22.29 -2.34
C VAL A 294 -33.32 21.78 -2.97
N LYS A 295 -32.17 21.93 -2.30
CA LYS A 295 -30.88 21.44 -2.79
C LYS A 295 -30.82 19.92 -2.85
N ASP A 296 -31.42 19.21 -1.91
CA ASP A 296 -31.44 17.75 -1.91
C ASP A 296 -32.35 17.19 -3.01
N VAL A 297 -33.50 17.83 -3.24
CA VAL A 297 -34.35 17.52 -4.40
C VAL A 297 -33.62 17.82 -5.71
N PHE A 298 -32.89 18.93 -5.79
CA PHE A 298 -32.07 19.26 -6.96
C PHE A 298 -31.06 18.13 -7.23
N LYS A 299 -30.25 17.73 -6.24
CA LYS A 299 -29.29 16.61 -6.36
C LYS A 299 -29.94 15.30 -6.82
N LYS A 300 -31.15 14.99 -6.31
CA LYS A 300 -31.91 13.80 -6.74
C LYS A 300 -32.25 13.86 -8.23
N ILE A 301 -32.71 15.02 -8.72
CA ILE A 301 -33.04 15.21 -10.14
C ILE A 301 -31.78 15.17 -11.01
N GLU A 302 -30.65 15.72 -10.55
CA GLU A 302 -29.35 15.59 -11.23
C GLU A 302 -29.00 14.12 -11.45
N LYS A 303 -29.11 13.32 -10.38
CA LYS A 303 -28.84 11.88 -10.41
C LYS A 303 -29.73 11.15 -11.42
N GLU A 304 -31.03 11.40 -11.38
CA GLU A 304 -32.00 10.78 -12.30
C GLU A 304 -31.73 11.17 -13.77
N ALA A 305 -31.45 12.46 -14.02
CA ALA A 305 -31.22 12.97 -15.36
C ALA A 305 -29.97 12.35 -16.02
N VAL A 306 -28.86 12.29 -15.29
CA VAL A 306 -27.60 11.70 -15.81
C VAL A 306 -27.76 10.20 -16.02
N ARG A 307 -28.33 9.48 -15.06
CA ARG A 307 -28.51 8.02 -15.14
C ARG A 307 -29.43 7.62 -16.28
N GLY A 308 -30.57 8.30 -16.42
CA GLY A 308 -31.54 8.03 -17.49
C GLY A 308 -30.91 8.19 -18.88
N ARG A 309 -30.16 9.29 -19.10
CA ARG A 309 -29.47 9.53 -20.37
C ARG A 309 -28.48 8.42 -20.73
N ILE A 310 -27.63 8.02 -19.78
CA ILE A 310 -26.61 7.00 -20.00
C ILE A 310 -27.25 5.65 -20.33
N ILE A 311 -28.32 5.27 -19.63
CA ILE A 311 -29.05 4.03 -19.88
C ILE A 311 -29.78 4.04 -21.23
N ASP A 312 -30.27 5.20 -21.65
CA ASP A 312 -30.91 5.39 -22.96
C ASP A 312 -29.89 5.50 -24.11
N GLY A 313 -28.60 5.30 -23.84
CA GLY A 313 -27.54 5.29 -24.84
C GLY A 313 -27.16 6.67 -25.37
N GLN A 314 -27.54 7.73 -24.66
CA GLN A 314 -27.08 9.09 -24.98
C GLN A 314 -25.59 9.24 -24.61
N PRO A 315 -24.89 10.23 -25.20
CA PRO A 315 -23.54 10.57 -24.78
C PRO A 315 -23.47 10.88 -23.28
N ARG A 316 -22.36 10.45 -22.65
CA ARG A 316 -22.02 10.76 -21.25
C ARG A 316 -21.81 12.27 -21.05
N ILE A 317 -21.57 12.67 -19.81
CA ILE A 317 -21.43 14.07 -19.39
C ILE A 317 -20.38 14.83 -20.25
N ASP A 318 -19.27 14.18 -20.59
CA ASP A 318 -18.21 14.75 -21.42
C ASP A 318 -18.34 14.41 -22.92
N GLY A 319 -19.48 13.86 -23.34
CA GLY A 319 -19.77 13.52 -24.73
C GLY A 319 -19.24 12.17 -25.20
N ARG A 320 -18.50 11.42 -24.37
CA ARG A 320 -18.03 10.07 -24.72
C ARG A 320 -19.15 9.04 -24.74
N ASP A 321 -18.88 7.91 -25.39
CA ASP A 321 -19.65 6.69 -25.20
C ASP A 321 -19.21 5.95 -23.92
N ASN A 322 -19.84 4.82 -23.66
CA ASN A 322 -19.61 4.01 -22.47
C ASN A 322 -18.27 3.26 -22.47
N LYS A 323 -17.57 3.18 -23.60
CA LYS A 323 -16.36 2.34 -23.77
C LYS A 323 -15.07 3.14 -23.94
N THR A 324 -15.17 4.41 -24.32
CA THR A 324 -14.04 5.26 -24.69
C THR A 324 -13.28 5.77 -23.46
N VAL A 325 -11.97 5.54 -23.43
CA VAL A 325 -11.03 6.13 -22.47
C VAL A 325 -10.76 7.60 -22.85
N ARG A 326 -10.56 8.49 -21.87
CA ARG A 326 -10.21 9.89 -22.14
C ARG A 326 -8.83 10.01 -22.80
N PRO A 327 -8.51 11.14 -23.46
CA PRO A 327 -7.19 11.39 -24.03
C PRO A 327 -6.08 11.21 -22.98
N ILE A 328 -4.99 10.55 -23.37
CA ILE A 328 -3.83 10.28 -22.52
C ILE A 328 -2.64 11.06 -23.04
N GLN A 329 -1.90 11.69 -22.12
CA GLN A 329 -0.62 12.31 -22.37
C GLN A 329 0.38 11.78 -21.34
N VAL A 330 1.56 11.41 -21.83
CA VAL A 330 2.61 10.79 -21.03
C VAL A 330 3.91 11.52 -21.26
N GLU A 331 4.58 11.88 -20.18
CA GLU A 331 5.95 12.40 -20.18
C GLU A 331 6.77 11.65 -19.12
N VAL A 332 8.04 11.41 -19.40
CA VAL A 332 9.02 10.80 -18.47
C VAL A 332 10.25 11.69 -18.33
N GLY A 333 10.98 11.58 -17.22
CA GLY A 333 12.14 12.43 -16.96
C GLY A 333 11.81 13.92 -16.75
N VAL A 334 10.59 14.21 -16.28
CA VAL A 334 10.07 15.58 -16.11
C VAL A 334 10.71 16.34 -14.94
N LEU A 335 11.26 15.63 -13.94
CA LEU A 335 11.98 16.21 -12.81
C LEU A 335 13.49 15.95 -12.93
N PRO A 336 14.34 17.00 -13.01
CA PRO A 336 15.76 16.85 -13.34
C PRO A 336 16.59 16.18 -12.23
N ASN A 337 16.12 16.21 -10.98
CA ASN A 337 16.87 15.73 -9.82
C ASN A 337 16.29 14.46 -9.18
N SER A 338 15.15 13.95 -9.66
CA SER A 338 14.66 12.63 -9.24
C SER A 338 15.46 11.53 -9.94
N HIS A 339 15.47 10.32 -9.37
CA HIS A 339 16.10 9.18 -10.06
C HIS A 339 15.24 8.72 -11.24
N GLY A 340 13.91 8.79 -11.12
CA GLY A 340 13.00 8.70 -12.25
C GLY A 340 11.73 9.50 -11.99
N SER A 341 11.08 9.95 -13.04
CA SER A 341 9.84 10.72 -12.93
C SER A 341 8.93 10.53 -14.11
N ALA A 342 7.63 10.69 -13.89
CA ALA A 342 6.62 10.69 -14.93
C ALA A 342 5.54 11.72 -14.64
N LEU A 343 5.01 12.34 -15.69
CA LEU A 343 3.75 13.07 -15.66
C LEU A 343 2.76 12.29 -16.50
N PHE A 344 1.79 11.66 -15.84
CA PHE A 344 0.72 10.93 -16.51
C PHE A 344 -0.58 11.73 -16.40
N THR A 345 -1.13 12.11 -17.55
CA THR A 345 -2.42 12.82 -17.65
C THR A 345 -3.40 11.97 -18.43
N ARG A 346 -4.60 11.75 -17.88
CA ARG A 346 -5.74 11.14 -18.56
C ARG A 346 -6.98 12.03 -18.38
N GLY A 347 -7.38 12.72 -19.44
CA GLY A 347 -8.38 13.79 -19.35
C GLY A 347 -7.97 14.84 -18.33
N GLU A 348 -8.84 15.13 -17.36
CA GLU A 348 -8.61 16.06 -16.24
C GLU A 348 -8.15 15.33 -14.94
N THR A 349 -7.48 14.18 -15.09
CA THR A 349 -6.81 13.48 -13.98
C THR A 349 -5.33 13.40 -14.29
N GLN A 350 -4.49 14.00 -13.44
CA GLN A 350 -3.05 14.09 -13.63
C GLN A 350 -2.30 13.69 -12.35
N ALA A 351 -1.26 12.87 -12.52
CA ALA A 351 -0.34 12.47 -11.47
C ALA A 351 1.10 12.79 -11.88
N LEU A 352 1.77 13.59 -11.06
CA LEU A 352 3.22 13.75 -11.09
C LEU A 352 3.83 12.71 -10.15
N VAL A 353 4.57 11.76 -10.72
CA VAL A 353 5.13 10.64 -9.97
C VAL A 353 6.64 10.69 -9.99
N ALA A 354 7.27 10.51 -8.84
CA ALA A 354 8.71 10.44 -8.70
C ALA A 354 9.14 9.12 -8.05
N ALA A 355 10.14 8.47 -8.63
CA ALA A 355 10.82 7.30 -8.09
C ALA A 355 12.18 7.71 -7.50
N THR A 356 12.48 7.16 -6.32
CA THR A 356 13.74 7.37 -5.60
C THR A 356 14.29 6.01 -5.19
N LEU A 357 15.58 5.84 -5.39
CA LEU A 357 16.34 4.63 -5.08
C LEU A 357 17.26 4.92 -3.91
N GLY A 358 17.32 4.02 -2.94
CA GLY A 358 18.19 4.12 -1.78
C GLY A 358 18.86 2.78 -1.47
N PRO A 359 19.92 2.76 -0.64
CA PRO A 359 20.50 1.53 -0.14
C PRO A 359 19.45 0.67 0.61
N ILE A 360 19.68 -0.64 0.69
CA ILE A 360 18.79 -1.60 1.40
C ILE A 360 18.51 -1.22 2.87
N ARG A 361 19.42 -0.47 3.52
CA ARG A 361 19.17 0.03 4.89
C ARG A 361 18.00 1.01 4.99
N ASP A 362 17.60 1.64 3.88
CA ASP A 362 16.51 2.61 3.82
C ASP A 362 15.14 1.91 3.66
N MET A 363 15.11 0.57 3.62
CA MET A 363 13.86 -0.20 3.63
C MET A 363 13.03 0.13 4.88
N GLN A 364 11.72 0.17 4.69
CA GLN A 364 10.80 0.50 5.77
C GLN A 364 10.63 -0.70 6.70
N ILE A 365 10.92 -0.53 7.99
CA ILE A 365 10.64 -1.54 9.01
C ILE A 365 9.18 -1.42 9.44
N ILE A 366 8.43 -2.52 9.29
CA ILE A 366 7.06 -2.65 9.74
C ILE A 366 7.02 -3.54 10.98
N ASP A 367 6.67 -2.96 12.13
CA ASP A 367 6.46 -3.68 13.38
C ASP A 367 4.99 -4.12 13.48
N ALA A 368 4.69 -5.33 12.99
CA ALA A 368 3.35 -5.90 12.95
C ALA A 368 3.14 -6.96 14.06
N LEU A 369 1.91 -7.48 14.17
CA LEU A 369 1.58 -8.50 15.18
C LEU A 369 2.26 -9.84 14.88
N GLU A 370 2.29 -10.24 13.62
CA GLU A 370 2.93 -11.46 13.11
C GLU A 370 4.46 -11.42 13.28
N GLY A 371 5.05 -10.23 13.21
CA GLY A 371 6.49 -10.05 13.35
C GLY A 371 6.97 -8.72 12.79
N GLU A 372 8.27 -8.49 12.91
CA GLU A 372 8.93 -7.39 12.21
C GLU A 372 9.26 -7.84 10.78
N ARG A 373 8.92 -7.02 9.79
CA ARG A 373 9.33 -7.23 8.39
C ARG A 373 9.91 -5.96 7.79
N LYS A 374 10.66 -6.10 6.71
CA LYS A 374 11.18 -4.97 5.92
C LYS A 374 10.44 -4.90 4.60
N GLU A 375 9.99 -3.71 4.23
CA GLU A 375 9.40 -3.45 2.92
C GLU A 375 10.39 -2.68 2.05
N SER A 376 10.79 -3.30 0.94
CA SER A 376 11.71 -2.73 -0.05
C SER A 376 11.04 -1.70 -0.94
N PHE A 377 9.76 -1.91 -1.24
CA PHE A 377 8.97 -1.04 -2.09
C PHE A 377 7.97 -0.21 -1.26
N MET A 378 8.08 1.10 -1.35
CA MET A 378 7.21 2.07 -0.68
C MET A 378 6.49 2.90 -1.74
N LEU A 379 5.17 3.02 -1.66
CA LEU A 379 4.40 3.92 -2.52
C LEU A 379 3.56 4.84 -1.65
N HIS A 380 3.87 6.13 -1.72
CA HIS A 380 3.13 7.18 -1.04
C HIS A 380 2.27 7.94 -2.05
N TYR A 381 1.06 8.25 -1.63
CA TYR A 381 0.06 8.94 -2.44
C TYR A 381 -0.41 10.18 -1.69
N ASN A 382 -0.42 11.32 -2.38
CA ASN A 382 -0.81 12.61 -1.84
C ASN A 382 -1.91 13.23 -2.71
N PHE A 383 -2.95 13.73 -2.07
CA PHE A 383 -4.12 14.33 -2.72
C PHE A 383 -4.33 15.77 -2.22
N PRO A 384 -3.55 16.73 -2.72
CA PRO A 384 -3.65 18.11 -2.28
C PRO A 384 -4.97 18.74 -2.75
N PRO A 385 -5.54 19.69 -1.99
CA PRO A 385 -6.88 20.24 -2.27
C PRO A 385 -6.95 21.05 -3.58
N PHE A 386 -5.82 21.61 -4.03
CA PHE A 386 -5.78 22.30 -5.33
C PHE A 386 -6.06 21.37 -6.51
N SER A 387 -5.86 20.06 -6.38
CA SER A 387 -6.10 19.08 -7.45
C SER A 387 -7.57 18.96 -7.85
N VAL A 388 -8.47 19.42 -6.97
CA VAL A 388 -9.92 19.50 -7.23
C VAL A 388 -10.41 20.95 -7.26
N GLY A 389 -9.52 21.94 -7.21
CA GLY A 389 -9.86 23.36 -7.22
C GLY A 389 -10.41 23.89 -5.88
N GLU A 390 -10.16 23.19 -4.77
CA GLU A 390 -10.69 23.56 -3.45
C GLU A 390 -9.60 24.10 -2.50
N CYS A 391 -10.04 24.83 -1.46
CA CYS A 391 -9.21 25.17 -0.32
C CYS A 391 -9.39 24.13 0.79
N GLY A 392 -8.30 23.61 1.35
CA GLY A 392 -8.35 22.62 2.42
C GLY A 392 -7.20 22.74 3.40
N ARG A 393 -7.33 22.11 4.57
CA ARG A 393 -6.21 22.00 5.52
C ARG A 393 -5.20 21.01 4.98
N ILE A 394 -3.96 21.45 4.79
CA ILE A 394 -2.83 20.55 4.49
C ILE A 394 -2.30 20.03 5.83
N GLY A 395 -2.38 18.73 6.04
CA GLY A 395 -2.03 18.06 7.29
C GLY A 395 -1.36 16.71 7.07
N ALA A 396 -1.47 15.83 8.07
CA ALA A 396 -1.04 14.45 7.92
C ALA A 396 -1.93 13.71 6.92
N THR A 397 -1.36 12.70 6.26
CA THR A 397 -2.03 11.86 5.27
C THR A 397 -3.32 11.27 5.82
N GLY A 398 -4.42 11.48 5.10
CA GLY A 398 -5.75 11.00 5.46
C GLY A 398 -5.97 9.53 5.12
N ARG A 399 -7.09 8.96 5.60
CA ARG A 399 -7.44 7.54 5.36
C ARG A 399 -7.57 7.20 3.87
N ARG A 400 -8.14 8.12 3.07
CA ARG A 400 -8.34 7.92 1.62
C ARG A 400 -7.01 7.92 0.87
N GLU A 401 -6.09 8.82 1.23
CA GLU A 401 -4.76 8.87 0.63
C GLU A 401 -3.97 7.60 0.91
N VAL A 402 -3.99 7.11 2.17
CA VAL A 402 -3.39 5.81 2.53
C VAL A 402 -4.03 4.67 1.74
N GLY A 403 -5.37 4.63 1.64
CA GLY A 403 -6.08 3.59 0.89
C GLY A 403 -5.77 3.58 -0.60
N HIS A 404 -5.73 4.76 -1.25
CA HIS A 404 -5.37 4.89 -2.65
C HIS A 404 -3.90 4.55 -2.91
N GLY A 405 -2.99 4.97 -2.01
CA GLY A 405 -1.57 4.59 -2.07
C GLY A 405 -1.39 3.08 -1.96
N ARG A 406 -2.11 2.41 -1.05
CA ARG A 406 -2.06 0.95 -0.94
C ARG A 406 -2.61 0.26 -2.19
N LEU A 407 -3.72 0.73 -2.75
CA LEU A 407 -4.26 0.19 -4.00
C LEU A 407 -3.26 0.34 -5.15
N ALA A 408 -2.64 1.51 -5.29
CA ALA A 408 -1.62 1.73 -6.32
C ALA A 408 -0.38 0.85 -6.11
N LYS A 409 0.04 0.67 -4.84
CA LYS A 409 1.14 -0.24 -4.47
C LYS A 409 0.83 -1.66 -4.91
N ARG A 410 -0.34 -2.19 -4.56
CA ARG A 410 -0.80 -3.53 -4.97
C ARG A 410 -0.77 -3.71 -6.49
N GLY A 411 -1.22 -2.69 -7.23
CA GLY A 411 -1.19 -2.71 -8.69
C GLY A 411 0.22 -2.87 -9.28
N VAL A 412 1.26 -2.34 -8.63
CA VAL A 412 2.64 -2.36 -9.17
C VAL A 412 3.50 -3.46 -8.53
N GLN A 413 3.23 -3.86 -7.30
CA GLN A 413 4.10 -4.74 -6.51
C GLN A 413 4.35 -6.11 -7.18
N ALA A 414 3.37 -6.64 -7.91
CA ALA A 414 3.49 -7.93 -8.59
C ALA A 414 4.55 -7.96 -9.71
N VAL A 415 4.90 -6.81 -10.29
CA VAL A 415 5.91 -6.71 -11.36
C VAL A 415 7.25 -6.13 -10.87
N MET A 416 7.36 -5.86 -9.57
CA MET A 416 8.61 -5.37 -8.98
C MET A 416 9.67 -6.48 -9.02
N PRO A 417 10.93 -6.15 -9.31
CA PRO A 417 12.01 -7.12 -9.20
C PRO A 417 12.23 -7.51 -7.73
N GLU A 418 12.71 -8.73 -7.53
CA GLU A 418 13.16 -9.19 -6.22
C GLU A 418 14.37 -8.37 -5.76
N VAL A 419 14.55 -8.26 -4.44
CA VAL A 419 15.64 -7.47 -3.85
C VAL A 419 17.01 -8.01 -4.25
N ASP A 420 17.14 -9.32 -4.46
CA ASP A 420 18.41 -9.94 -4.86
C ASP A 420 18.80 -9.56 -6.30
N ASP A 421 17.81 -9.36 -7.18
CA ASP A 421 18.02 -8.96 -8.57
C ASP A 421 18.19 -7.45 -8.73
N PHE A 422 17.51 -6.67 -7.88
CA PHE A 422 17.60 -5.21 -7.85
C PHE A 422 17.73 -4.70 -6.41
N PRO A 423 18.97 -4.67 -5.86
CA PRO A 423 19.23 -4.45 -4.44
C PRO A 423 19.10 -2.97 -4.04
N TYR A 424 17.89 -2.44 -4.13
CA TYR A 424 17.56 -1.07 -3.78
C TYR A 424 16.30 -1.03 -2.92
N ALA A 425 16.29 -0.14 -1.93
CA ALA A 425 15.04 0.36 -1.41
C ALA A 425 14.44 1.32 -2.44
N VAL A 426 13.17 1.11 -2.80
CA VAL A 426 12.48 1.88 -3.84
C VAL A 426 11.32 2.64 -3.21
N ARG A 427 11.37 3.97 -3.31
CA ARG A 427 10.29 4.85 -2.86
C ARG A 427 9.67 5.56 -4.06
N VAL A 428 8.37 5.37 -4.23
CA VAL A 428 7.55 6.12 -5.18
C VAL A 428 6.67 7.10 -4.41
N VAL A 429 6.55 8.31 -4.94
CA VAL A 429 5.59 9.32 -4.46
C VAL A 429 4.76 9.78 -5.65
N SER A 430 3.44 9.63 -5.54
CA SER A 430 2.47 10.15 -6.50
C SER A 430 1.81 11.40 -5.93
N GLU A 431 2.09 12.55 -6.54
CA GLU A 431 1.43 13.83 -6.27
C GLU A 431 0.30 14.04 -7.29
N ILE A 432 -0.94 14.04 -6.81
CA ILE A 432 -2.08 14.31 -7.70
C ILE A 432 -2.19 15.80 -7.94
N THR A 433 -2.06 16.22 -9.20
CA THR A 433 -2.10 17.63 -9.59
C THR A 433 -3.45 18.03 -10.15
N GLU A 434 -4.20 17.09 -10.73
CA GLU A 434 -5.58 17.26 -11.20
C GLU A 434 -6.39 15.99 -10.93
N SER A 435 -7.68 16.12 -10.58
CA SER A 435 -8.55 14.97 -10.35
C SER A 435 -9.99 15.21 -10.80
N ASN A 436 -10.37 14.57 -11.90
CA ASN A 436 -11.76 14.39 -12.31
C ASN A 436 -12.08 12.93 -12.65
N GLY A 437 -11.56 12.01 -11.86
CA GLY A 437 -11.63 10.57 -12.11
C GLY A 437 -10.53 9.89 -11.33
N SER A 438 -10.47 8.57 -11.40
CA SER A 438 -9.59 7.77 -10.54
C SER A 438 -8.11 8.14 -10.64
N SER A 439 -7.68 8.99 -9.71
CA SER A 439 -6.30 9.39 -9.50
C SER A 439 -5.45 8.25 -8.97
N SER A 440 -6.03 7.28 -8.25
CA SER A 440 -5.33 6.05 -7.85
C SER A 440 -4.83 5.22 -9.04
N MET A 441 -5.62 5.14 -10.12
CA MET A 441 -5.20 4.44 -11.34
C MET A 441 -4.20 5.24 -12.16
N ALA A 442 -4.32 6.57 -12.20
CA ALA A 442 -3.26 7.43 -12.73
C ALA A 442 -1.94 7.27 -11.96
N SER A 443 -1.99 7.08 -10.63
CA SER A 443 -0.80 6.76 -9.83
C SER A 443 -0.17 5.43 -10.22
N VAL A 444 -0.93 4.39 -10.52
CA VAL A 444 -0.38 3.11 -11.02
C VAL A 444 0.37 3.33 -12.32
N CYS A 445 -0.28 3.95 -13.31
CA CYS A 445 0.33 4.22 -14.62
C CYS A 445 1.60 5.09 -14.49
N GLY A 446 1.52 6.19 -13.74
CA GLY A 446 2.65 7.08 -13.50
C GLY A 446 3.78 6.40 -12.71
N SER A 447 3.45 5.50 -11.78
CA SER A 447 4.45 4.72 -11.04
C SER A 447 5.19 3.73 -11.93
N SER A 448 4.47 3.00 -12.79
CA SER A 448 5.09 2.11 -13.78
C SER A 448 6.10 2.85 -14.65
N LEU A 449 5.72 4.02 -15.17
CA LEU A 449 6.60 4.86 -15.98
C LEU A 449 7.78 5.43 -15.19
N ALA A 450 7.55 5.98 -13.99
CA ALA A 450 8.61 6.59 -13.17
C ALA A 450 9.63 5.55 -12.69
N LEU A 451 9.20 4.32 -12.41
CA LEU A 451 10.08 3.20 -12.05
C LEU A 451 10.95 2.77 -13.25
N MET A 452 10.34 2.59 -14.43
CA MET A 452 11.07 2.29 -15.66
C MET A 452 12.05 3.41 -16.03
N ASP A 453 11.64 4.67 -15.87
CA ASP A 453 12.50 5.85 -16.08
C ASP A 453 13.67 5.90 -15.09
N ALA A 454 13.48 5.40 -13.86
CA ALA A 454 14.54 5.24 -12.86
C ALA A 454 15.49 4.06 -13.13
N GLY A 455 15.24 3.26 -14.17
CA GLY A 455 16.02 2.06 -14.48
C GLY A 455 15.68 0.86 -13.59
N VAL A 456 14.51 0.86 -12.94
CA VAL A 456 14.02 -0.33 -12.21
C VAL A 456 13.56 -1.37 -13.21
N PRO A 457 14.12 -2.60 -13.22
CA PRO A 457 13.79 -3.64 -14.18
C PRO A 457 12.45 -4.31 -13.82
N LEU A 458 11.34 -3.61 -14.07
CA LEU A 458 10.01 -4.18 -13.91
C LEU A 458 9.82 -5.36 -14.89
N ALA A 459 9.13 -6.42 -14.44
CA ALA A 459 8.83 -7.58 -15.27
C ALA A 459 7.98 -7.20 -16.50
N ALA A 460 7.03 -6.27 -16.32
CA ALA A 460 6.20 -5.69 -17.37
C ALA A 460 5.66 -4.31 -16.95
N PRO A 461 5.30 -3.42 -17.90
CA PRO A 461 4.57 -2.20 -17.60
C PRO A 461 3.15 -2.51 -17.10
N VAL A 462 2.66 -1.70 -16.16
CA VAL A 462 1.32 -1.86 -15.54
C VAL A 462 0.50 -0.61 -15.75
N ALA A 463 -0.75 -0.79 -16.18
CA ALA A 463 -1.74 0.28 -16.24
C ALA A 463 -2.93 0.00 -15.33
N GLY A 464 -3.66 1.06 -15.00
CA GLY A 464 -4.88 1.01 -14.22
C GLY A 464 -6.03 1.74 -14.90
N ILE A 465 -7.24 1.21 -14.73
CA ILE A 465 -8.49 1.82 -15.20
C ILE A 465 -9.53 1.82 -14.08
N ALA A 466 -10.34 2.88 -14.05
CA ALA A 466 -11.53 2.93 -13.22
C ALA A 466 -12.78 2.81 -14.07
N MET A 467 -13.71 2.02 -13.57
CA MET A 467 -14.89 1.57 -14.25
C MET A 467 -16.10 1.82 -13.34
N GLY A 468 -17.26 2.04 -13.95
CA GLY A 468 -18.51 2.23 -13.22
C GLY A 468 -19.63 1.41 -13.82
N LEU A 469 -20.70 1.27 -13.06
CA LEU A 469 -21.95 0.67 -13.50
C LEU A 469 -23.11 1.55 -13.08
N ILE A 470 -24.05 1.77 -13.98
CA ILE A 470 -25.37 2.30 -13.68
C ILE A 470 -26.38 1.21 -14.03
N LYS A 471 -27.30 0.92 -13.11
CA LYS A 471 -28.34 -0.10 -13.28
C LYS A 471 -29.70 0.48 -12.87
N GLU A 472 -30.67 0.37 -13.77
CA GLU A 472 -32.08 0.69 -13.51
C GLU A 472 -32.92 -0.50 -13.93
N GLN A 473 -33.52 -1.17 -12.93
CA GLN A 473 -34.27 -2.41 -13.14
C GLN A 473 -33.44 -3.44 -13.90
N ASP A 474 -33.86 -3.85 -15.11
CA ASP A 474 -33.18 -4.83 -15.96
C ASP A 474 -32.16 -4.22 -16.93
N LYS A 475 -32.10 -2.89 -17.04
CA LYS A 475 -31.14 -2.19 -17.90
C LYS A 475 -29.90 -1.80 -17.11
N PHE A 476 -28.73 -1.89 -17.76
CA PHE A 476 -27.48 -1.41 -17.18
C PHE A 476 -26.55 -0.81 -18.24
N ALA A 477 -25.59 -0.01 -17.79
CA ALA A 477 -24.52 0.54 -18.59
C ALA A 477 -23.19 0.44 -17.82
N VAL A 478 -22.20 -0.20 -18.42
CA VAL A 478 -20.81 -0.25 -17.92
C VAL A 478 -20.04 0.94 -18.48
N LEU A 479 -19.44 1.75 -17.62
CA LEU A 479 -18.73 2.98 -17.97
C LEU A 479 -17.23 2.78 -17.86
N THR A 480 -16.51 3.02 -18.95
CA THR A 480 -15.04 3.04 -18.98
C THR A 480 -14.50 4.42 -18.60
N ASP A 481 -13.46 4.46 -17.76
CA ASP A 481 -12.75 5.67 -17.36
C ASP A 481 -13.70 6.72 -16.78
N ILE A 482 -14.30 6.36 -15.64
CA ILE A 482 -15.33 7.17 -15.00
C ILE A 482 -14.82 8.53 -14.51
N LEU A 483 -15.69 9.53 -14.62
CA LEU A 483 -15.53 10.85 -14.03
C LEU A 483 -15.86 10.83 -12.53
N GLY A 484 -15.47 11.88 -11.80
CA GLY A 484 -15.85 12.04 -10.40
C GLY A 484 -17.38 12.09 -10.21
N ASP A 485 -18.09 12.75 -11.13
CA ASP A 485 -19.55 12.81 -11.12
C ASP A 485 -20.17 11.43 -11.34
N GLU A 486 -19.63 10.64 -12.26
CA GLU A 486 -20.15 9.31 -12.59
C GLU A 486 -19.91 8.29 -11.46
N ASP A 487 -18.81 8.42 -10.71
CA ASP A 487 -18.55 7.64 -9.48
C ASP A 487 -19.60 7.94 -8.40
N HIS A 488 -19.90 9.22 -8.18
CA HIS A 488 -20.90 9.64 -7.20
C HIS A 488 -22.29 9.09 -7.54
N LEU A 489 -22.65 9.09 -8.83
CA LEU A 489 -23.98 8.73 -9.32
C LEU A 489 -24.13 7.23 -9.65
N GLY A 490 -23.02 6.50 -9.81
CA GLY A 490 -22.97 5.08 -10.16
C GLY A 490 -23.32 4.16 -8.99
N ASP A 491 -23.77 2.96 -9.35
CA ASP A 491 -24.20 1.90 -8.42
C ASP A 491 -23.09 0.92 -8.06
N MET A 492 -22.08 0.82 -8.91
CA MET A 492 -20.83 0.14 -8.62
C MET A 492 -19.70 0.97 -9.20
N ASP A 493 -18.62 1.05 -8.44
CA ASP A 493 -17.34 1.58 -8.89
C ASP A 493 -16.26 0.53 -8.66
N PHE A 494 -15.45 0.28 -9.68
CA PHE A 494 -14.35 -0.67 -9.56
C PHE A 494 -13.10 -0.19 -10.28
N LYS A 495 -11.95 -0.62 -9.78
CA LYS A 495 -10.64 -0.29 -10.31
C LYS A 495 -9.92 -1.59 -10.63
N VAL A 496 -9.36 -1.65 -11.83
CA VAL A 496 -8.59 -2.80 -12.31
C VAL A 496 -7.21 -2.30 -12.71
N ALA A 497 -6.16 -2.90 -12.14
CA ALA A 497 -4.78 -2.67 -12.50
C ALA A 497 -4.14 -4.00 -12.94
N GLY A 498 -3.22 -3.92 -13.88
CA GLY A 498 -2.59 -5.11 -14.44
C GLY A 498 -1.70 -4.83 -15.64
N THR A 499 -1.08 -5.89 -16.12
CA THR A 499 -0.27 -5.92 -17.35
C THR A 499 -1.15 -6.32 -18.54
N SER A 500 -0.53 -6.65 -19.67
CA SER A 500 -1.21 -7.29 -20.80
C SER A 500 -1.61 -8.74 -20.52
N GLU A 501 -0.90 -9.41 -19.61
CA GLU A 501 -1.06 -10.85 -19.35
C GLU A 501 -2.08 -11.14 -18.24
N GLY A 502 -2.25 -10.21 -17.30
CA GLY A 502 -3.22 -10.40 -16.22
C GLY A 502 -3.40 -9.21 -15.30
N ILE A 503 -4.25 -9.41 -14.30
CA ILE A 503 -4.60 -8.45 -13.26
C ILE A 503 -3.59 -8.58 -12.11
N THR A 504 -3.13 -7.43 -11.63
CA THR A 504 -2.28 -7.30 -10.45
C THR A 504 -3.03 -6.76 -9.24
N ALA A 505 -4.10 -5.99 -9.45
CA ALA A 505 -5.01 -5.59 -8.38
C ALA A 505 -6.44 -5.33 -8.91
N LEU A 506 -7.42 -5.77 -8.14
CA LEU A 506 -8.84 -5.49 -8.35
C LEU A 506 -9.46 -4.94 -7.06
N GLN A 507 -10.13 -3.79 -7.16
CA GLN A 507 -10.91 -3.19 -6.07
C GLN A 507 -12.33 -2.93 -6.58
N MET A 508 -13.35 -3.41 -5.88
CA MET A 508 -14.76 -3.17 -6.21
C MET A 508 -15.51 -2.63 -5.00
N ASP A 509 -16.37 -1.64 -5.22
CA ASP A 509 -17.35 -1.12 -4.27
C ASP A 509 -18.73 -1.16 -4.95
N ILE A 510 -19.66 -1.90 -4.35
CA ILE A 510 -21.01 -2.11 -4.86
C ILE A 510 -22.00 -1.51 -3.87
N LYS A 511 -22.84 -0.60 -4.36
CA LYS A 511 -23.81 0.17 -3.54
C LYS A 511 -25.22 -0.41 -3.58
N ILE A 512 -25.51 -1.29 -4.54
CA ILE A 512 -26.84 -1.88 -4.76
C ILE A 512 -26.79 -3.41 -4.78
N GLU A 513 -27.94 -4.03 -4.58
CA GLU A 513 -28.11 -5.47 -4.82
C GLU A 513 -28.34 -5.77 -6.31
N GLY A 514 -28.18 -7.04 -6.69
CA GLY A 514 -28.57 -7.55 -8.01
C GLY A 514 -27.56 -7.32 -9.14
N ILE A 515 -26.27 -7.16 -8.81
CA ILE A 515 -25.18 -7.30 -9.79
C ILE A 515 -24.89 -8.79 -9.97
N THR A 516 -25.15 -9.30 -11.17
CA THR A 516 -24.95 -10.72 -11.51
C THR A 516 -23.51 -10.98 -11.96
N GLU A 517 -23.12 -12.26 -11.95
CA GLU A 517 -21.86 -12.74 -12.53
C GLU A 517 -21.67 -12.26 -13.97
N GLU A 518 -22.71 -12.38 -14.82
CA GLU A 518 -22.69 -11.91 -16.21
C GLU A 518 -22.38 -10.41 -16.32
N ILE A 519 -22.92 -9.58 -15.43
CA ILE A 519 -22.62 -8.14 -15.42
C ILE A 519 -21.15 -7.90 -15.05
N MET A 520 -20.61 -8.65 -14.08
CA MET A 520 -19.21 -8.54 -13.67
C MET A 520 -18.25 -9.00 -14.78
N GLU A 521 -18.57 -10.08 -15.48
CA GLU A 521 -17.80 -10.59 -16.63
C GLU A 521 -17.70 -9.54 -17.74
N ILE A 522 -18.84 -8.99 -18.17
CA ILE A 522 -18.89 -7.90 -19.17
C ILE A 522 -18.06 -6.69 -18.71
N ALA A 523 -18.16 -6.36 -17.42
CA ALA A 523 -17.46 -5.21 -16.86
C ALA A 523 -15.93 -5.42 -16.82
N LEU A 524 -15.47 -6.62 -16.48
CA LEU A 524 -14.05 -6.99 -16.48
C LEU A 524 -13.47 -7.08 -17.91
N GLU A 525 -14.21 -7.65 -18.87
CA GLU A 525 -13.81 -7.67 -20.28
C GLU A 525 -13.63 -6.24 -20.83
N GLN A 526 -14.58 -5.35 -20.54
CA GLN A 526 -14.47 -3.94 -20.94
C GLN A 526 -13.28 -3.25 -20.26
N ALA A 527 -12.99 -3.60 -19.00
CA ALA A 527 -11.82 -3.09 -18.26
C ALA A 527 -10.49 -3.59 -18.84
N TYR A 528 -10.42 -4.85 -19.27
CA TYR A 528 -9.26 -5.44 -19.95
C TYR A 528 -8.90 -4.62 -21.19
N HIS A 529 -9.86 -4.38 -22.09
CA HIS A 529 -9.62 -3.61 -23.31
C HIS A 529 -9.17 -2.18 -23.02
N ALA A 530 -9.76 -1.53 -22.01
CA ALA A 530 -9.36 -0.18 -21.60
C ALA A 530 -7.94 -0.15 -21.01
N ARG A 531 -7.59 -1.15 -20.18
CA ARG A 531 -6.25 -1.30 -19.59
C ARG A 531 -5.19 -1.49 -20.66
N VAL A 532 -5.43 -2.37 -21.64
CA VAL A 532 -4.53 -2.60 -22.78
C VAL A 532 -4.35 -1.33 -23.61
N HIS A 533 -5.44 -0.59 -23.90
CA HIS A 533 -5.35 0.67 -24.61
C HIS A 533 -4.46 1.70 -23.86
N ILE A 534 -4.58 1.80 -22.53
CA ILE A 534 -3.73 2.69 -21.73
C ILE A 534 -2.26 2.25 -21.77
N LEU A 535 -2.00 0.94 -21.67
CA LEU A 535 -0.64 0.38 -21.81
C LEU A 535 -0.04 0.75 -23.16
N GLU A 536 -0.80 0.64 -24.25
CA GLU A 536 -0.35 1.04 -25.59
C GLU A 536 0.04 2.52 -25.65
N GLU A 537 -0.74 3.42 -25.06
CA GLU A 537 -0.40 4.86 -24.98
C GLU A 537 0.86 5.12 -24.16
N MET A 538 1.04 4.41 -23.02
CA MET A 538 2.25 4.50 -22.20
C MET A 538 3.50 4.01 -22.96
N ASN A 539 3.38 2.87 -23.64
CA ASN A 539 4.46 2.20 -24.35
C ASN A 539 4.97 3.00 -25.57
N LYS A 540 4.19 3.96 -26.09
CA LYS A 540 4.66 4.91 -27.11
C LYS A 540 5.77 5.83 -26.59
N VAL A 541 5.84 6.06 -25.27
CA VAL A 541 6.85 6.92 -24.63
C VAL A 541 7.95 6.08 -24.00
N LEU A 542 7.60 5.08 -23.19
CA LEU A 542 8.56 4.20 -22.52
C LEU A 542 7.94 2.80 -22.36
N SER A 543 8.39 1.85 -23.17
CA SER A 543 7.86 0.48 -23.21
C SER A 543 8.65 -0.53 -22.38
N VAL A 544 9.89 -0.19 -22.02
CA VAL A 544 10.79 -0.99 -21.17
C VAL A 544 11.57 -0.06 -20.26
N ALA A 545 12.05 -0.60 -19.13
CA ALA A 545 12.94 0.12 -18.24
C ALA A 545 14.21 0.61 -18.95
N ARG A 546 14.78 1.73 -18.48
CA ARG A 546 16.11 2.16 -18.94
C ARG A 546 17.16 1.13 -18.55
N ASP A 547 18.18 0.95 -19.40
CA ASP A 547 19.24 -0.04 -19.22
C ASP A 547 20.07 0.15 -17.93
N SER A 548 20.08 1.36 -17.39
CA SER A 548 20.81 1.70 -16.17
C SER A 548 20.01 2.66 -15.31
N VAL A 549 20.25 2.59 -13.99
CA VAL A 549 19.76 3.61 -13.06
C VAL A 549 20.29 5.00 -13.42
N ALA A 550 19.56 6.05 -13.03
CA ALA A 550 19.95 7.42 -13.31
C ALA A 550 21.32 7.79 -12.70
N ASP A 551 22.03 8.72 -13.31
CA ASP A 551 23.39 9.09 -12.90
C ASP A 551 23.46 9.73 -11.50
N ASN A 552 22.37 10.34 -11.05
CA ASN A 552 22.20 10.90 -9.71
C ASN A 552 21.67 9.88 -8.68
N ALA A 553 21.35 8.65 -9.11
CA ALA A 553 20.97 7.59 -8.18
C ALA A 553 22.23 6.95 -7.57
N PRO A 554 22.16 6.45 -6.31
CA PRO A 554 23.26 5.74 -5.68
C PRO A 554 23.70 4.56 -6.56
N LYS A 555 24.95 4.56 -7.02
CA LYS A 555 25.49 3.45 -7.81
C LYS A 555 25.90 2.35 -6.85
N MET A 556 25.39 1.14 -7.10
CA MET A 556 25.69 -0.05 -6.32
C MET A 556 26.88 -0.77 -6.95
N HIS A 557 27.90 -1.05 -6.13
CA HIS A 557 29.03 -1.90 -6.46
C HIS A 557 29.00 -3.13 -5.57
N MET A 558 29.02 -4.30 -6.21
CA MET A 558 29.06 -5.59 -5.54
C MET A 558 30.47 -6.16 -5.58
N MET A 559 30.95 -6.63 -4.43
CA MET A 559 32.18 -7.40 -4.33
C MET A 559 32.01 -8.53 -3.32
N SER A 560 32.88 -9.54 -3.40
CA SER A 560 32.90 -10.65 -2.46
C SER A 560 34.20 -10.63 -1.68
N ILE A 561 34.10 -10.90 -0.38
CA ILE A 561 35.21 -11.06 0.55
C ILE A 561 35.10 -12.44 1.20
N ASP A 562 36.21 -12.96 1.74
CA ASP A 562 36.15 -14.19 2.53
C ASP A 562 35.27 -13.99 3.78
N ALA A 563 34.38 -14.93 4.06
CA ALA A 563 33.45 -14.86 5.20
C ALA A 563 34.18 -14.67 6.55
N ASP A 564 35.40 -15.20 6.69
CA ASP A 564 36.23 -15.01 7.88
C ASP A 564 36.64 -13.54 8.11
N LYS A 565 36.64 -12.71 7.05
CA LYS A 565 37.02 -11.28 7.09
C LYS A 565 35.87 -10.34 7.38
N ILE A 566 34.62 -10.84 7.41
CA ILE A 566 33.45 -10.03 7.77
C ILE A 566 33.68 -9.34 9.13
N ARG A 567 34.28 -10.07 10.10
CA ARG A 567 34.59 -9.53 11.43
C ARG A 567 35.60 -8.39 11.39
N ASP A 568 36.60 -8.48 10.52
CA ASP A 568 37.64 -7.46 10.37
C ASP A 568 37.05 -6.19 9.73
N LEU A 569 36.19 -6.36 8.73
CA LEU A 569 35.50 -5.27 8.03
C LEU A 569 34.50 -4.54 8.94
N ILE A 570 33.68 -5.28 9.70
CA ILE A 570 32.77 -4.68 10.69
C ILE A 570 33.57 -4.01 11.81
N GLY A 571 34.62 -4.67 12.30
CA GLY A 571 35.42 -4.23 13.43
C GLY A 571 34.69 -4.34 14.77
N LYS A 572 35.38 -4.02 15.87
CA LYS A 572 34.82 -4.12 17.21
C LYS A 572 33.62 -3.18 17.38
N GLY A 573 32.42 -3.76 17.49
CA GLY A 573 31.16 -3.01 17.66
C GLY A 573 30.75 -2.18 16.44
N GLY A 574 31.23 -2.52 15.24
CA GLY A 574 30.92 -1.78 14.01
C GLY A 574 31.77 -0.53 13.78
N ALA A 575 32.87 -0.35 14.53
CA ALA A 575 33.68 0.87 14.46
C ALA A 575 34.38 1.04 13.09
N THR A 576 34.90 -0.04 12.51
CA THR A 576 35.64 0.01 11.24
C THR A 576 34.70 0.35 10.08
N ILE A 577 33.61 -0.39 9.93
CA ILE A 577 32.64 -0.13 8.86
C ILE A 577 32.04 1.28 8.96
N ARG A 578 31.71 1.75 10.18
CA ARG A 578 31.25 3.13 10.38
C ARG A 578 32.29 4.16 9.96
N SER A 579 33.56 3.97 10.32
CA SER A 579 34.62 4.88 9.90
C SER A 579 34.80 4.91 8.39
N ILE A 580 34.64 3.77 7.69
CA ILE A 580 34.68 3.75 6.22
C ILE A 580 33.49 4.53 5.66
N CYS A 581 32.27 4.28 6.15
CA CYS A 581 31.08 5.00 5.71
C CYS A 581 31.17 6.51 5.97
N ASP A 582 31.60 6.93 7.17
CA ASP A 582 31.70 8.34 7.57
C ASP A 582 32.73 9.11 6.74
N ASP A 583 33.87 8.47 6.43
CA ASP A 583 34.95 9.11 5.67
C ASP A 583 34.70 9.17 4.17
N THR A 584 33.99 8.18 3.62
CA THR A 584 33.75 8.06 2.16
C THR A 584 32.39 8.60 1.75
N GLY A 585 31.44 8.72 2.70
CA GLY A 585 30.04 9.01 2.42
C GLY A 585 29.26 7.81 1.86
N ALA A 586 29.91 6.67 1.61
CA ALA A 586 29.27 5.48 1.06
C ALA A 586 28.45 4.74 2.13
N SER A 587 27.43 4.01 1.70
CA SER A 587 26.75 3.00 2.51
C SER A 587 27.29 1.62 2.18
N ILE A 588 27.71 0.87 3.18
CA ILE A 588 28.22 -0.49 3.03
C ILE A 588 27.27 -1.44 3.74
N ASP A 589 26.81 -2.44 3.00
CA ASP A 589 25.98 -3.54 3.47
C ASP A 589 26.75 -4.85 3.27
N ILE A 590 26.70 -5.75 4.25
CA ILE A 590 27.50 -6.99 4.26
C ILE A 590 26.57 -8.14 4.64
N GLU A 591 26.56 -9.17 3.81
CA GLU A 591 25.86 -10.42 4.06
C GLU A 591 26.75 -11.44 4.79
N ASP A 592 26.13 -12.40 5.47
CA ASP A 592 26.83 -13.43 6.24
C ASP A 592 27.68 -14.38 5.36
N ASP A 593 27.44 -14.41 4.05
CA ASP A 593 28.18 -15.20 3.07
C ASP A 593 29.43 -14.48 2.51
N GLY A 594 29.67 -13.23 2.92
CA GLY A 594 30.79 -12.41 2.47
C GLY A 594 30.50 -11.54 1.24
N GLN A 595 29.25 -11.48 0.77
CA GLN A 595 28.84 -10.49 -0.22
C GLN A 595 28.82 -9.08 0.40
N VAL A 596 29.48 -8.11 -0.23
CA VAL A 596 29.54 -6.72 0.20
C VAL A 596 28.93 -5.84 -0.89
N ARG A 597 27.93 -5.05 -0.51
CA ARG A 597 27.26 -4.07 -1.39
C ARG A 597 27.63 -2.66 -0.95
N ILE A 598 28.22 -1.88 -1.84
CA ILE A 598 28.67 -0.52 -1.60
C ILE A 598 27.82 0.42 -2.44
N TYR A 599 27.13 1.35 -1.80
CA TYR A 599 26.32 2.38 -2.44
C TYR A 599 26.99 3.73 -2.25
N ALA A 600 27.16 4.48 -3.33
CA ALA A 600 27.67 5.85 -3.27
C ALA A 600 27.02 6.74 -4.34
N ASP A 601 26.92 8.03 -4.03
CA ASP A 601 26.31 9.04 -4.91
C ASP A 601 27.21 9.35 -6.12
N ASP A 602 28.52 9.14 -6.00
CA ASP A 602 29.47 9.31 -7.09
C ASP A 602 30.55 8.21 -7.11
N LYS A 603 31.23 8.12 -8.25
CA LYS A 603 32.26 7.11 -8.49
C LYS A 603 33.49 7.29 -7.58
N VAL A 604 33.82 8.52 -7.18
CA VAL A 604 35.01 8.79 -6.36
C VAL A 604 34.79 8.24 -4.95
N ALA A 605 33.60 8.47 -4.40
CA ALA A 605 33.17 7.90 -3.12
C ALA A 605 33.09 6.37 -3.17
N ALA A 606 32.56 5.81 -4.26
CA ALA A 606 32.52 4.36 -4.46
C ALA A 606 33.93 3.74 -4.50
N ASP A 607 34.81 4.26 -5.35
CA ASP A 607 36.19 3.76 -5.53
C ASP A 607 36.97 3.86 -4.20
N ALA A 608 36.81 4.96 -3.45
CA ALA A 608 37.44 5.14 -2.14
C ALA A 608 36.92 4.13 -1.09
N ALA A 609 35.62 3.83 -1.10
CA ALA A 609 35.03 2.82 -0.22
C ALA A 609 35.51 1.41 -0.59
N ILE A 610 35.52 1.07 -1.88
CA ILE A 610 36.04 -0.21 -2.39
C ILE A 610 37.51 -0.40 -1.97
N GLU A 611 38.35 0.61 -2.18
CA GLU A 611 39.77 0.55 -1.82
C GLU A 611 39.97 0.29 -0.31
N ARG A 612 39.18 0.95 0.54
CA ARG A 612 39.24 0.75 1.99
C ARG A 612 38.74 -0.63 2.41
N VAL A 613 37.64 -1.10 1.82
CA VAL A 613 37.12 -2.46 2.07
C VAL A 613 38.18 -3.49 1.67
N MET A 614 38.79 -3.34 0.48
CA MET A 614 39.88 -4.19 0.03
C MET A 614 41.10 -4.10 0.95
N ALA A 615 41.49 -2.91 1.41
CA ALA A 615 42.65 -2.74 2.30
C ALA A 615 42.47 -3.43 3.66
N VAL A 616 41.25 -3.41 4.22
CA VAL A 616 40.93 -4.08 5.48
C VAL A 616 40.84 -5.60 5.30
N THR A 617 40.27 -6.04 4.18
CA THR A 617 40.07 -7.47 3.90
C THR A 617 41.28 -8.13 3.24
N ALA A 618 42.24 -7.34 2.76
CA ALA A 618 43.44 -7.81 2.08
C ALA A 618 44.23 -8.79 2.95
N GLU A 619 44.58 -9.92 2.36
CA GLU A 619 45.45 -10.89 3.00
C GLU A 619 46.93 -10.55 2.80
N VAL A 620 47.72 -10.97 3.78
CA VAL A 620 49.17 -10.87 3.71
C VAL A 620 49.65 -12.10 2.94
N GLU A 621 50.12 -11.91 1.71
CA GLU A 621 50.58 -12.99 0.84
C GLU A 621 52.06 -13.32 1.13
N VAL A 622 52.37 -14.60 1.35
CA VAL A 622 53.75 -15.06 1.50
C VAL A 622 54.53 -14.78 0.21
N GLY A 623 55.67 -14.09 0.34
CA GLY A 623 56.53 -13.71 -0.78
C GLY A 623 56.27 -12.32 -1.36
N LYS A 624 55.19 -11.62 -0.98
CA LYS A 624 54.90 -10.26 -1.45
C LYS A 624 55.65 -9.21 -0.64
N LEU A 625 55.99 -8.10 -1.30
CA LEU A 625 56.64 -6.94 -0.70
C LEU A 625 55.59 -5.94 -0.23
N TYR A 626 55.68 -5.52 1.03
CA TYR A 626 54.82 -4.51 1.64
C TYR A 626 55.67 -3.32 2.12
N LYS A 627 55.13 -2.11 1.98
CA LYS A 627 55.66 -0.92 2.64
C LYS A 627 54.88 -0.74 3.94
N GLY A 628 55.57 -0.81 5.07
CA GLY A 628 54.94 -0.78 6.38
C GLY A 628 55.67 0.14 7.35
N LYS A 629 54.94 0.60 8.38
CA LYS A 629 55.47 1.49 9.41
C LYS A 629 55.89 0.68 10.63
N VAL A 630 57.05 0.99 11.21
CA VAL A 630 57.51 0.37 12.46
C VAL A 630 56.62 0.86 13.61
N GLU A 631 55.78 -0.01 14.17
CA GLU A 631 54.89 0.30 15.28
C GLU A 631 55.62 0.23 16.63
N ARG A 632 56.45 -0.81 16.80
CA ARG A 632 57.17 -1.03 18.06
C ARG A 632 58.47 -1.79 17.85
N ILE A 633 59.51 -1.36 18.55
CA ILE A 633 60.81 -2.06 18.58
C ILE A 633 60.93 -2.90 19.85
N VAL A 634 61.50 -4.11 19.72
CA VAL A 634 61.82 -5.01 20.84
C VAL A 634 63.25 -5.54 20.68
N ASP A 635 63.85 -6.04 21.75
CA ASP A 635 65.26 -6.47 21.75
C ASP A 635 65.61 -7.51 20.67
N PHE A 636 64.63 -8.30 20.23
CA PHE A 636 64.80 -9.37 19.25
C PHE A 636 64.23 -9.04 17.85
N GLY A 637 63.71 -7.84 17.61
CA GLY A 637 63.14 -7.46 16.31
C GLY A 637 62.29 -6.19 16.31
N ALA A 638 61.61 -5.93 15.21
CA ALA A 638 60.67 -4.82 15.06
C ALA A 638 59.31 -5.31 14.56
N PHE A 639 58.24 -4.82 15.15
CA PHE A 639 56.88 -5.01 14.65
C PHE A 639 56.60 -3.94 13.60
N VAL A 640 56.30 -4.38 12.39
CA VAL A 640 56.00 -3.54 11.24
C VAL A 640 54.54 -3.78 10.85
N ASN A 641 53.74 -2.72 10.85
CA ASN A 641 52.37 -2.78 10.35
C ASN A 641 52.41 -2.82 8.81
N VAL A 642 52.03 -3.96 8.22
CA VAL A 642 52.08 -4.18 6.76
C VAL A 642 50.75 -3.93 6.07
N LEU A 643 49.66 -4.11 6.80
CA LEU A 643 48.29 -3.77 6.42
C LEU A 643 47.55 -3.29 7.68
N PRO A 644 46.45 -2.50 7.55
CA PRO A 644 45.66 -2.05 8.70
C PRO A 644 45.30 -3.21 9.64
N GLY A 645 45.74 -3.15 10.90
CA GLY A 645 45.49 -4.17 11.92
C GLY A 645 46.33 -5.46 11.80
N LYS A 646 47.24 -5.58 10.82
CA LYS A 646 48.12 -6.74 10.63
C LYS A 646 49.59 -6.37 10.82
N ASP A 647 50.12 -6.78 11.96
CA ASP A 647 51.52 -6.58 12.32
C ASP A 647 52.34 -7.84 12.00
N GLY A 648 53.48 -7.64 11.33
CA GLY A 648 54.47 -8.69 11.15
C GLY A 648 55.74 -8.39 11.93
N LEU A 649 56.45 -9.44 12.35
CA LEU A 649 57.71 -9.33 13.07
C LEU A 649 58.88 -9.47 12.10
N VAL A 650 59.71 -8.43 11.99
CA VAL A 650 61.05 -8.53 11.43
C VAL A 650 62.00 -8.91 12.56
N HIS A 651 62.46 -10.17 12.57
CA HIS A 651 63.44 -10.61 13.56
C HIS A 651 64.80 -9.91 13.34
N ILE A 652 65.58 -9.67 14.39
CA ILE A 652 66.88 -8.94 14.29
C ILE A 652 67.83 -9.54 13.24
N SER A 653 67.78 -10.86 13.03
CA SER A 653 68.57 -11.56 12.03
C SER A 653 68.08 -11.36 10.58
N GLN A 654 66.95 -10.70 10.38
CA GLN A 654 66.29 -10.45 9.09
C GLN A 654 66.23 -8.96 8.74
N ILE A 655 66.88 -8.08 9.52
CA ILE A 655 66.87 -6.62 9.30
C ILE A 655 67.91 -6.18 8.26
N SER A 656 69.14 -6.68 8.35
CA SER A 656 70.25 -6.28 7.46
C SER A 656 71.24 -7.43 7.24
N GLU A 657 71.90 -7.47 6.08
CA GLU A 657 72.94 -8.47 5.77
C GLU A 657 74.16 -8.37 6.71
N GLU A 658 74.39 -7.18 7.27
CA GLU A 658 75.40 -6.95 8.30
C GLU A 658 74.90 -7.33 9.70
N ARG A 659 75.83 -7.65 10.61
CA ARG A 659 75.47 -8.08 11.97
C ARG A 659 74.95 -6.89 12.80
N VAL A 660 73.64 -6.84 12.97
CA VAL A 660 72.96 -5.87 13.85
C VAL A 660 73.02 -6.37 15.30
N ASN A 661 73.64 -5.60 16.20
CA ASN A 661 73.70 -5.93 17.63
C ASN A 661 72.51 -5.36 18.42
N ASN A 662 71.91 -4.26 17.96
CA ASN A 662 70.74 -3.63 18.56
C ASN A 662 69.81 -3.11 17.46
N VAL A 663 68.51 -3.42 17.56
CA VAL A 663 67.50 -3.04 16.56
C VAL A 663 67.31 -1.52 16.51
N ALA A 664 67.41 -0.86 17.67
CA ALA A 664 67.24 0.59 17.80
C ALA A 664 68.32 1.42 17.08
N ASP A 665 69.44 0.80 16.70
CA ASP A 665 70.51 1.47 15.96
C ASP A 665 70.20 1.58 14.45
N VAL A 666 69.25 0.79 13.95
CA VAL A 666 68.96 0.63 12.51
C VAL A 666 67.52 1.02 12.17
N LEU A 667 66.59 0.83 13.10
CA LEU A 667 65.18 1.15 12.94
C LEU A 667 64.73 2.10 14.03
N SER A 668 63.84 3.02 13.69
CA SER A 668 63.16 3.92 14.63
C SER A 668 61.65 3.65 14.62
N GLU A 669 60.99 3.81 15.78
CA GLU A 669 59.53 3.76 15.83
C GLU A 669 58.94 4.87 14.95
N GLY A 670 57.96 4.49 14.14
CA GLY A 670 57.33 5.33 13.13
C GLY A 670 58.05 5.42 11.78
N GLN A 671 59.19 4.76 11.60
CA GLN A 671 59.90 4.71 10.31
C GLN A 671 59.16 3.83 9.29
N GLU A 672 59.06 4.29 8.04
CA GLU A 672 58.57 3.46 6.92
C GLU A 672 59.69 2.58 6.37
N VAL A 673 59.39 1.28 6.24
CA VAL A 673 60.33 0.26 5.75
C VAL A 673 59.66 -0.67 4.74
N THR A 674 60.42 -1.17 3.76
CA THR A 674 59.94 -2.20 2.82
C THR A 674 60.32 -3.57 3.35
N VAL A 675 59.35 -4.47 3.44
CA VAL A 675 59.47 -5.81 4.04
C VAL A 675 58.84 -6.87 3.14
N LYS A 676 59.46 -8.05 3.03
CA LYS A 676 58.92 -9.22 2.35
C LYS A 676 58.36 -10.20 3.37
N VAL A 677 57.19 -10.77 3.09
CA VAL A 677 56.60 -11.82 3.93
C VAL A 677 57.33 -13.13 3.66
N LEU A 678 57.96 -13.70 4.69
CA LEU A 678 58.66 -14.98 4.58
C LEU A 678 57.74 -16.18 4.77
N ASP A 679 56.87 -16.09 5.77
CA ASP A 679 56.09 -17.22 6.25
C ASP A 679 55.00 -16.71 7.20
N ILE A 680 53.88 -17.42 7.27
CA ILE A 680 52.79 -17.17 8.21
C ILE A 680 52.64 -18.46 9.01
N ASP A 681 52.91 -18.38 10.32
CA ASP A 681 52.88 -19.58 11.15
C ASP A 681 51.44 -20.08 11.40
N ASN A 682 51.32 -21.32 11.90
CA ASN A 682 50.02 -21.94 12.22
C ASN A 682 49.20 -21.20 13.30
N ARG A 683 49.72 -20.12 13.89
CA ARG A 683 49.04 -19.24 14.84
C ARG A 683 48.71 -17.87 14.24
N GLY A 684 48.89 -17.69 12.93
CA GLY A 684 48.62 -16.45 12.20
C GLY A 684 49.69 -15.36 12.35
N ARG A 685 50.87 -15.67 12.90
CA ARG A 685 51.94 -14.68 13.08
C ARG A 685 52.76 -14.55 11.79
N ILE A 686 52.84 -13.32 11.30
CA ILE A 686 53.52 -12.97 10.05
C ILE A 686 55.02 -12.76 10.33
N LYS A 687 55.88 -13.53 9.65
CA LYS A 687 57.33 -13.34 9.69
C LYS A 687 57.77 -12.51 8.49
N LEU A 688 58.51 -11.43 8.75
CA LEU A 688 58.95 -10.48 7.75
C LEU A 688 60.48 -10.48 7.61
N THR A 689 60.97 -10.11 6.42
CA THR A 689 62.39 -9.84 6.19
C THR A 689 62.61 -8.54 5.43
N MET A 690 63.69 -7.85 5.77
CA MET A 690 64.22 -6.70 5.04
C MET A 690 65.48 -7.07 4.23
N LYS A 691 65.89 -8.34 4.27
CA LYS A 691 67.04 -8.85 3.51
C LYS A 691 66.66 -9.16 2.07
N SER A 692 67.63 -8.96 1.17
CA SER A 692 67.55 -9.42 -0.22
C SER A 692 66.27 -8.97 -0.93
N LEU A 693 65.93 -7.68 -0.80
CA LEU A 693 64.76 -7.04 -1.44
C LEU A 693 64.97 -6.78 -2.96
N SER A 694 65.98 -7.39 -3.58
CA SER A 694 66.34 -7.24 -5.00
C SER A 694 66.15 -8.55 -5.77
N GLU A 695 65.20 -8.48 -6.72
CA GLU A 695 64.90 -9.33 -7.88
C GLU A 695 64.68 -10.85 -7.70
N GLY A 696 63.39 -11.18 -7.79
CA GLY A 696 62.82 -12.38 -8.39
C GLY A 696 61.38 -12.05 -8.73
#